data_AF-A0A7S2SCF6-F1
#
_entry.id   AF-A0A7S2SCF6-F1
#
_cell.length_a   1.000
_cell.length_b   1.000
_cell.length_c   1.000
_cell.angle_alpha   90.00
_cell.angle_beta   90.00
_cell.angle_gamma   90.00
#
_symmetry.space_group_name_H-M   'P 1'
#
loop_
_entity.id
_entity.type
_entity.pdbx_description
1 polymer ?
#
loop_
_entity_poly.entity_id
_entity_poly.type
_entity_poly.pdbx_seq_one_letter_code
_entity_poly.pdbx_strand_id
1 'polypeptide(L)'
;MVAFQAAFSQYGLQQNVMSTVFGIAEHTLFVVGTHNISCVFVDRKLLENERLLRLVGHCDKATALQLVSHGDPHKFSETLDIQVRIVNETTHEKMRDGKVGEIWVSSPSVAMGYYKLPELTDQVFHAQIKGDTSRKWLRTGDLGFFYKNELYICGRVKDLIIVDGRNIYPQDIETSAQEASEHIRPGCVAAFSLIDPSTRKETFGIVAEIRTPTHEGDDICYNILKRVRTENLISPQVIVLIKPRTIPKTTSGKISRRRCKLLFQQGELDEIASTIVPLDIEMCSSYAPPITAMQSKLCKLWEEVNGCKNVGISDSLLRFGGSSLDMVKFAGLIHTRMGLQLTVAQIFELENVANIALSLENYTSIQIPMIHVAPEDPMLSTSQERMLFFSVTDDQASKAYHIPFMFTLLSDCDLTTLEQSINLVIARHSILRTVYDFDTLRPTVVEGHVSPCAGVSMEELVCRAFDLSCEIPLRYGFFDNEFLLIVIHHIAFDGWSMKVFLGELSMAYKSLSTSRVKFSLPSLDIQYRDYACWERGRALDDSLEFWARTLEDLETLNLYGDYQRPQNVDYAGATVCKSIPTALSKSILEFTKSQGTSLFTTLLSAFFVLMNKYSSQTDIAIGTAAANRVHPQTHQMIGFFVNTLVLRAQLDMECTTLEFIQIVDRIVRDAKLHEELPFNELVKHFGSRDSSRHPLVQVFFGIDQEYSDTTLPFGQLSSVTDVGVDYSPALFDLQLSGQVSRGNINLCFKYRTSLFKENTIRNMADGFELLLTQLFDDIPIKAVNIISDVERALILNKFGPGAVVSFDTTKTLHGLFEDQVLKSPDSTALV
;
A
#
# COMPACT_ATOMS: atom_id res chain seq x y z
N MET A 1 -4.27 5.66 -44.98
CA MET A 1 -3.62 4.34 -44.88
C MET A 1 -4.14 3.36 -45.92
N VAL A 2 -5.47 3.13 -45.99
CA VAL A 2 -6.11 2.24 -46.98
C VAL A 2 -5.74 2.57 -48.43
N ALA A 3 -5.74 3.85 -48.83
CA ALA A 3 -5.33 4.26 -50.17
C ALA A 3 -3.84 4.02 -50.48
N PHE A 4 -2.96 4.11 -49.48
CA PHE A 4 -1.53 3.83 -49.62
C PHE A 4 -1.28 2.32 -49.76
N GLN A 5 -1.93 1.51 -48.93
CA GLN A 5 -1.85 0.04 -49.02
C GLN A 5 -2.38 -0.47 -50.36
N ALA A 6 -3.46 0.11 -50.88
CA ALA A 6 -4.00 -0.24 -52.19
C ALA A 6 -3.04 0.12 -53.35
N ALA A 7 -2.30 1.22 -53.24
CA ALA A 7 -1.36 1.66 -54.28
C ALA A 7 -0.07 0.80 -54.33
N PHE A 8 0.35 0.24 -53.19
CA PHE A 8 1.61 -0.49 -53.06
C PHE A 8 1.47 -2.01 -52.91
N SER A 9 0.24 -2.54 -52.79
CA SER A 9 -0.02 -3.98 -52.73
C SER A 9 0.44 -4.73 -53.98
N GLN A 10 0.35 -4.10 -55.15
CA GLN A 10 0.85 -4.61 -56.42
C GLN A 10 2.39 -4.80 -56.45
N TYR A 11 3.13 -4.19 -55.53
CA TYR A 11 4.57 -4.36 -55.36
C TYR A 11 4.94 -5.30 -54.21
N GLY A 12 3.99 -6.12 -53.74
CA GLY A 12 4.21 -7.13 -52.69
C GLY A 12 3.92 -6.66 -51.27
N LEU A 13 3.38 -5.45 -51.08
CA LEU A 13 2.99 -4.95 -49.76
C LEU A 13 1.70 -5.64 -49.27
N GLN A 14 1.80 -6.51 -48.28
CA GLN A 14 0.64 -7.23 -47.73
C GLN A 14 -0.28 -6.31 -46.92
N GLN A 15 -1.59 -6.37 -47.21
CA GLN A 15 -2.59 -5.40 -46.73
C GLN A 15 -2.83 -5.38 -45.21
N ASN A 16 -2.28 -6.33 -44.45
CA ASN A 16 -2.50 -6.46 -43.01
C ASN A 16 -1.22 -6.37 -42.16
N VAL A 17 -0.10 -5.92 -42.75
CA VAL A 17 1.22 -5.89 -42.06
C VAL A 17 1.66 -4.47 -41.67
N MET A 18 0.86 -3.44 -41.98
CA MET A 18 1.14 -2.06 -41.57
C MET A 18 0.37 -1.66 -40.31
N SER A 19 1.07 -1.55 -39.19
CA SER A 19 0.65 -0.83 -37.98
C SER A 19 1.38 0.52 -37.90
N THR A 20 0.77 1.53 -37.27
CA THR A 20 1.43 2.82 -37.02
C THR A 20 2.54 2.63 -35.99
N VAL A 21 3.79 2.71 -36.44
CA VAL A 21 4.98 2.63 -35.58
C VAL A 21 5.49 4.05 -35.28
N PHE A 22 6.01 4.29 -34.08
CA PHE A 22 6.62 5.57 -33.74
C PHE A 22 7.89 5.77 -34.58
N GLY A 23 7.96 6.87 -35.33
CA GLY A 23 9.14 7.19 -36.13
C GLY A 23 10.21 7.87 -35.27
N ILE A 24 11.39 7.25 -35.20
CA ILE A 24 12.63 7.85 -34.67
C ILE A 24 12.95 9.06 -35.55
N ALA A 25 12.63 10.26 -35.09
CA ALA A 25 12.78 11.48 -35.88
C ALA A 25 14.07 12.21 -35.51
N GLU A 26 15.12 11.97 -36.30
CA GLU A 26 16.03 12.96 -36.89
C GLU A 26 16.88 12.22 -37.94
N HIS A 27 16.49 12.37 -39.22
CA HIS A 27 17.20 11.97 -40.45
C HIS A 27 17.48 10.50 -40.80
N THR A 28 16.97 9.50 -40.10
CA THR A 28 16.95 8.12 -40.64
C THR A 28 15.61 7.45 -40.35
N LEU A 29 14.78 7.24 -41.37
CA LEU A 29 13.56 6.46 -41.23
C LEU A 29 13.96 4.99 -41.03
N PHE A 30 13.97 4.55 -39.77
CA PHE A 30 14.11 3.14 -39.41
C PHE A 30 12.74 2.48 -39.39
N VAL A 31 12.45 1.62 -40.37
CA VAL A 31 11.23 0.80 -40.39
C VAL A 31 11.65 -0.65 -40.14
N VAL A 32 11.34 -1.15 -38.95
CA VAL A 32 11.52 -2.56 -38.61
C VAL A 32 10.12 -3.18 -38.56
N GLY A 33 9.92 -4.24 -39.34
CA GLY A 33 8.65 -4.96 -39.43
C GLY A 33 8.75 -6.30 -38.72
N THR A 34 7.67 -6.70 -38.04
CA THR A 34 7.53 -8.03 -37.43
C THR A 34 6.35 -8.76 -38.09
N HIS A 35 6.42 -10.09 -38.21
CA HIS A 35 5.31 -10.90 -38.73
C HIS A 35 4.18 -11.09 -37.71
N ASN A 36 4.45 -10.88 -36.40
CA ASN A 36 3.50 -11.00 -35.30
C ASN A 36 3.72 -9.85 -34.31
N ILE A 37 2.77 -8.92 -34.23
CA ILE A 37 2.83 -7.80 -33.29
C ILE A 37 2.80 -8.36 -31.86
N SER A 38 3.94 -8.27 -31.16
CA SER A 38 4.03 -8.62 -29.76
C SER A 38 3.78 -7.36 -28.92
N CYS A 39 2.94 -7.49 -27.89
CA CYS A 39 2.72 -6.44 -26.90
C CYS A 39 3.24 -6.92 -25.56
N VAL A 40 3.92 -6.03 -24.84
CA VAL A 40 4.31 -6.27 -23.44
C VAL A 40 3.58 -5.30 -22.54
N PHE A 41 3.17 -5.80 -21.38
CA PHE A 41 2.65 -4.98 -20.30
C PHE A 41 3.81 -4.74 -19.33
N VAL A 42 4.16 -3.48 -19.16
CA VAL A 42 5.23 -3.06 -18.26
C VAL A 42 4.64 -2.24 -17.13
N ASP A 43 5.17 -2.44 -15.93
CA ASP A 43 4.80 -1.64 -14.77
C ASP A 43 5.25 -0.18 -15.00
N ARG A 44 4.30 0.75 -14.93
CA ARG A 44 4.55 2.18 -15.15
C ARG A 44 5.55 2.77 -14.15
N LYS A 45 5.55 2.36 -12.86
CA LYS A 45 6.54 2.82 -11.84
C LYS A 45 7.97 2.42 -12.21
N LEU A 46 8.15 1.22 -12.76
CA LEU A 46 9.48 0.69 -13.11
C LEU A 46 10.06 1.36 -14.35
N LEU A 47 9.19 1.72 -15.30
CA LEU A 47 9.56 2.47 -16.49
C LEU A 47 10.00 3.90 -16.15
N GLU A 48 9.27 4.58 -15.27
CA GLU A 48 9.54 5.97 -14.82
C GLU A 48 10.88 6.14 -14.07
N ASN A 49 11.42 5.07 -13.48
CA ASN A 49 12.67 5.07 -12.70
C ASN A 49 13.87 4.45 -13.46
N GLU A 50 13.81 4.34 -14.78
CA GLU A 50 14.85 3.71 -15.64
C GLU A 50 15.19 2.25 -15.26
N ARG A 51 14.35 1.61 -14.46
CA ARG A 51 14.61 0.30 -13.84
C ARG A 51 13.51 -0.68 -14.19
N LEU A 52 13.56 -1.22 -15.40
CA LEU A 52 12.71 -2.36 -15.73
C LEU A 52 13.41 -3.64 -15.21
N LEU A 53 12.78 -4.31 -14.25
CA LEU A 53 13.26 -5.55 -13.61
C LEU A 53 12.28 -6.72 -13.78
N ARG A 54 11.03 -6.46 -14.18
CA ARG A 54 10.01 -7.50 -14.33
C ARG A 54 9.08 -7.17 -15.50
N LEU A 55 8.77 -8.18 -16.31
CA LEU A 55 7.67 -8.14 -17.25
C LEU A 55 6.45 -8.75 -16.60
N VAL A 56 5.34 -8.05 -16.71
CA VAL A 56 4.18 -8.39 -15.93
C VAL A 56 3.35 -9.42 -16.71
N GLY A 57 3.38 -10.67 -16.25
CA GLY A 57 2.54 -11.74 -16.81
C GLY A 57 1.06 -11.60 -16.40
N HIS A 58 0.79 -10.99 -15.24
CA HIS A 58 -0.55 -10.69 -14.71
C HIS A 58 -0.44 -9.41 -13.86
N CYS A 59 -0.86 -8.27 -14.40
CA CYS A 59 -1.31 -7.14 -13.59
C CYS A 59 -2.65 -6.67 -14.12
N ASP A 60 -3.33 -5.93 -13.27
CA ASP A 60 -4.51 -5.20 -13.62
C ASP A 60 -4.23 -4.24 -14.79
N LYS A 61 -5.12 -4.18 -15.79
CA LYS A 61 -4.94 -3.34 -16.99
C LYS A 61 -4.80 -1.85 -16.69
N ALA A 62 -5.13 -1.43 -15.47
CA ALA A 62 -5.09 -0.04 -15.01
C ALA A 62 -3.67 0.49 -14.67
N THR A 63 -2.70 -0.38 -14.36
CA THR A 63 -1.33 0.03 -13.94
C THR A 63 -0.23 -0.35 -14.92
N ALA A 64 -0.54 -1.19 -15.92
CA ALA A 64 0.41 -1.50 -16.98
C ALA A 64 0.34 -0.52 -18.14
N LEU A 65 1.51 -0.05 -18.57
CA LEU A 65 1.66 0.54 -19.89
C LEU A 65 1.79 -0.60 -20.92
N GLN A 66 0.91 -0.61 -21.91
CA GLN A 66 1.05 -1.52 -23.05
C GLN A 66 2.05 -0.92 -24.03
N LEU A 67 3.20 -1.57 -24.19
CA LEU A 67 4.19 -1.23 -25.21
C LEU A 67 4.13 -2.21 -26.36
N VAL A 68 4.21 -1.68 -27.58
CA VAL A 68 4.19 -2.45 -28.80
C VAL A 68 5.63 -2.66 -29.28
N SER A 69 5.94 -3.90 -29.67
CA SER A 69 7.24 -4.23 -30.24
C SER A 69 7.47 -3.50 -31.55
N HIS A 70 8.69 -3.00 -31.73
CA HIS A 70 9.20 -2.41 -32.96
C HIS A 70 10.04 -3.43 -33.74
N GLY A 71 9.99 -4.72 -33.38
CA GLY A 71 10.69 -5.81 -34.05
C GLY A 71 12.14 -6.00 -33.62
N ASP A 72 12.79 -6.99 -34.22
CA ASP A 72 14.16 -7.42 -33.90
C ASP A 72 15.16 -6.80 -34.90
N PRO A 73 15.91 -5.74 -34.50
CA PRO A 73 16.91 -5.12 -35.37
C PRO A 73 18.14 -6.00 -35.57
N HIS A 74 18.38 -7.03 -34.74
CA HIS A 74 19.55 -7.90 -34.87
C HIS A 74 19.51 -8.78 -36.13
N LYS A 75 18.32 -9.08 -36.66
CA LYS A 75 18.15 -9.83 -37.91
C LYS A 75 18.75 -9.15 -39.15
N PHE A 76 18.96 -7.84 -39.08
CA PHE A 76 19.51 -7.04 -40.18
C PHE A 76 21.00 -6.70 -39.98
N SER A 77 21.60 -7.15 -38.88
CA SER A 77 22.99 -6.84 -38.55
C SER A 77 23.98 -7.48 -39.53
N GLU A 78 23.72 -8.69 -40.00
CA GLU A 78 24.60 -9.39 -40.96
C GLU A 78 24.41 -8.93 -42.41
N THR A 79 23.19 -8.49 -42.77
CA THR A 79 22.82 -8.17 -44.16
C THR A 79 22.94 -6.69 -44.50
N LEU A 80 22.74 -5.78 -43.53
CA LEU A 80 22.73 -4.32 -43.74
C LEU A 80 23.72 -3.56 -42.82
N ASP A 81 24.52 -4.28 -42.02
CA ASP A 81 25.46 -3.74 -41.01
C ASP A 81 24.81 -2.69 -40.09
N ILE A 82 23.57 -2.96 -39.70
CA ILE A 82 22.84 -2.14 -38.74
C ILE A 82 23.07 -2.69 -37.33
N GLN A 83 23.53 -1.83 -36.43
CA GLN A 83 23.63 -2.12 -35.01
C GLN A 83 22.83 -1.12 -34.19
N VAL A 84 22.04 -1.66 -33.26
CA VAL A 84 21.28 -0.89 -32.28
C VAL A 84 21.73 -1.30 -30.88
N ARG A 85 21.92 -0.33 -29.99
CA ARG A 85 22.30 -0.52 -28.59
C ARG A 85 21.48 0.38 -27.69
N ILE A 86 21.25 -0.07 -26.47
CA ILE A 86 20.66 0.73 -25.40
C ILE A 86 21.80 1.18 -24.50
N VAL A 87 21.93 2.49 -24.30
CA VAL A 87 23.09 3.11 -23.64
C VAL A 87 22.58 4.09 -22.58
N ASN A 88 23.24 4.14 -21.42
CA ASN A 88 22.93 5.16 -20.42
C ASN A 88 23.36 6.55 -20.93
N GLU A 89 22.43 7.50 -20.94
CA GLU A 89 22.65 8.82 -21.55
C GLU A 89 23.77 9.65 -20.92
N THR A 90 24.06 9.41 -19.64
CA THR A 90 25.02 10.20 -18.84
C THR A 90 26.36 9.48 -18.71
N THR A 91 26.36 8.18 -18.44
CA THR A 91 27.60 7.40 -18.23
C THR A 91 28.18 6.83 -19.51
N HIS A 92 27.40 6.82 -20.60
CA HIS A 92 27.71 6.18 -21.89
C HIS A 92 28.02 4.67 -21.79
N GLU A 93 27.57 4.02 -20.70
CA GLU A 93 27.72 2.59 -20.51
C GLU A 93 26.59 1.83 -21.21
N LYS A 94 26.91 0.66 -21.76
CA LYS A 94 25.92 -0.21 -22.40
C LYS A 94 24.98 -0.77 -21.34
N MET A 95 23.68 -0.65 -21.59
CA MET A 95 22.65 -1.21 -20.72
C MET A 95 22.46 -2.71 -20.97
N ARG A 96 22.04 -3.44 -19.92
CA ARG A 96 21.62 -4.85 -20.03
C ARG A 96 20.22 -4.92 -20.67
N ASP A 97 19.90 -6.05 -21.29
CA ASP A 97 18.56 -6.29 -21.83
C ASP A 97 17.50 -6.15 -20.72
N GLY A 98 16.35 -5.60 -21.10
CA GLY A 98 15.28 -5.27 -20.16
C GLY A 98 15.53 -4.02 -19.31
N LYS A 99 16.60 -3.24 -19.52
CA LYS A 99 16.79 -1.92 -18.90
C LYS A 99 16.56 -0.79 -19.88
N VAL A 100 15.95 0.30 -19.41
CA VAL A 100 15.69 1.49 -20.22
C VAL A 100 16.97 2.31 -20.36
N GLY A 101 17.23 2.81 -21.56
CA GLY A 101 18.29 3.77 -21.84
C GLY A 101 18.06 4.43 -23.19
N GLU A 102 19.00 5.29 -23.59
CA GLU A 102 18.97 5.95 -24.89
C GLU A 102 19.28 4.94 -26.00
N ILE A 103 18.49 4.98 -27.07
CA ILE A 103 18.68 4.14 -28.26
C ILE A 103 19.79 4.75 -29.10
N TRP A 104 20.88 4.02 -29.29
CA TRP A 104 22.01 4.42 -30.10
C TRP A 104 22.11 3.52 -31.33
N VAL A 105 22.35 4.11 -32.49
CA VAL A 105 22.35 3.40 -33.78
C VAL A 105 23.69 3.60 -34.50
N SER A 106 24.25 2.53 -35.04
CA SER A 106 25.41 2.56 -35.92
C SER A 106 25.07 1.81 -37.21
N SER A 107 25.16 2.49 -38.35
CA SER A 107 24.85 1.93 -39.66
C SER A 107 25.52 2.76 -40.77
N PRO A 108 25.85 2.15 -41.93
CA PRO A 108 26.28 2.90 -43.11
C PRO A 108 25.30 3.98 -43.60
N SER A 109 24.01 3.88 -43.23
CA SER A 109 22.96 4.82 -43.62
C SER A 109 22.83 6.04 -42.71
N VAL A 110 23.65 6.14 -41.65
CA VAL A 110 23.70 7.30 -40.76
C VAL A 110 24.38 8.48 -41.48
N ALA A 111 23.77 9.66 -41.42
CA ALA A 111 24.32 10.87 -42.04
C ALA A 111 25.66 11.28 -41.40
N MET A 112 26.47 12.05 -42.13
CA MET A 112 27.79 12.50 -41.63
C MET A 112 27.73 13.50 -40.47
N GLY A 113 26.57 14.10 -40.21
CA GLY A 113 26.42 15.14 -39.18
C GLY A 113 25.46 16.26 -39.53
N TYR A 114 25.43 17.27 -38.66
CA TYR A 114 24.70 18.50 -38.86
C TYR A 114 25.52 19.50 -39.69
N TYR A 115 24.89 20.12 -40.69
CA TYR A 115 25.55 21.11 -41.55
C TYR A 115 26.03 22.33 -40.74
N LYS A 116 27.33 22.64 -40.81
CA LYS A 116 28.01 23.74 -40.10
C LYS A 116 27.92 23.71 -38.56
N LEU A 117 27.64 22.55 -37.97
CA LEU A 117 27.61 22.37 -36.51
C LEU A 117 28.52 21.21 -36.11
N PRO A 118 29.86 21.36 -36.20
CA PRO A 118 30.81 20.27 -35.97
C PRO A 118 30.79 19.75 -34.52
N GLU A 119 30.67 20.64 -33.53
CA GLU A 119 30.62 20.24 -32.12
C GLU A 119 29.38 19.40 -31.80
N LEU A 120 28.21 19.81 -32.31
CA LEU A 120 26.97 19.05 -32.15
C LEU A 120 26.99 17.75 -32.97
N THR A 121 27.67 17.76 -34.11
CA THR A 121 27.90 16.56 -34.93
C THR A 121 28.71 15.53 -34.17
N ASP A 122 29.80 15.93 -33.52
CA ASP A 122 30.62 15.00 -32.75
C ASP A 122 29.86 14.44 -31.53
N GLN A 123 29.06 15.27 -30.86
CA GLN A 123 28.25 14.85 -29.72
C GLN A 123 27.13 13.86 -30.09
N VAL A 124 26.50 14.05 -31.26
CA VAL A 124 25.29 13.30 -31.65
C VAL A 124 25.59 12.17 -32.63
N PHE A 125 26.41 12.39 -33.66
CA PHE A 125 26.67 11.42 -34.73
C PHE A 125 27.96 10.61 -34.54
N HIS A 126 28.88 11.09 -33.70
CA HIS A 126 30.15 10.41 -33.42
C HIS A 126 30.29 9.97 -31.95
N ALA A 127 29.18 9.68 -31.28
CA ALA A 127 29.19 9.22 -29.90
C ALA A 127 29.89 7.86 -29.77
N GLN A 128 30.49 7.62 -28.60
CA GLN A 128 31.22 6.39 -28.27
C GLN A 128 30.68 5.78 -26.99
N ILE A 129 30.52 4.46 -27.00
CA ILE A 129 30.14 3.70 -25.81
C ILE A 129 31.40 3.50 -24.96
N LYS A 130 31.28 3.69 -23.65
CA LYS A 130 32.39 3.56 -22.71
C LYS A 130 32.97 2.13 -22.79
N GLY A 131 34.27 2.04 -23.06
CA GLY A 131 34.97 0.76 -23.23
C GLY A 131 34.90 0.15 -24.64
N ASP A 132 34.19 0.78 -25.59
CA ASP A 132 34.12 0.35 -27.00
C ASP A 132 34.27 1.55 -27.95
N THR A 133 35.48 1.70 -28.50
CA THR A 133 35.82 2.73 -29.49
C THR A 133 35.77 2.22 -30.94
N SER A 134 35.33 0.98 -31.16
CA SER A 134 35.41 0.32 -32.47
C SER A 134 34.45 0.92 -33.51
N ARG A 135 33.36 1.56 -33.07
CA ARG A 135 32.34 2.16 -33.92
C ARG A 135 31.88 3.51 -33.39
N LYS A 136 31.40 4.36 -34.30
CA LYS A 136 30.71 5.61 -33.98
C LYS A 136 29.20 5.38 -33.95
N TRP A 137 28.52 6.07 -33.04
CA TRP A 137 27.11 5.91 -32.78
C TRP A 137 26.35 7.21 -32.96
N LEU A 138 25.18 7.12 -33.59
CA LEU A 138 24.14 8.14 -33.60
C LEU A 138 23.30 8.02 -32.32
N ARG A 139 23.27 9.10 -31.54
CA ARG A 139 22.35 9.31 -30.42
C ARG A 139 21.00 9.73 -30.97
N THR A 140 19.97 8.90 -30.84
CA THR A 140 18.64 9.22 -31.40
C THR A 140 17.84 10.17 -30.51
N GLY A 141 18.18 10.27 -29.22
CA GLY A 141 17.38 10.96 -28.21
C GLY A 141 16.07 10.25 -27.86
N ASP A 142 15.82 9.06 -28.40
CA ASP A 142 14.67 8.20 -28.04
C ASP A 142 15.10 7.19 -26.96
N LEU A 143 14.22 6.93 -25.99
CA LEU A 143 14.44 5.98 -24.90
C LEU A 143 13.77 4.63 -25.22
N GLY A 144 14.43 3.53 -24.88
CA GLY A 144 13.89 2.19 -25.09
C GLY A 144 14.66 1.08 -24.39
N PHE A 145 14.21 -0.16 -24.58
CA PHE A 145 14.87 -1.36 -24.08
C PHE A 145 14.68 -2.55 -25.04
N PHE A 146 15.54 -3.55 -24.91
CA PHE A 146 15.37 -4.85 -25.58
C PHE A 146 14.68 -5.86 -24.68
N TYR A 147 13.75 -6.63 -25.23
CA TYR A 147 13.22 -7.83 -24.58
C TYR A 147 12.98 -8.94 -25.61
N LYS A 148 13.49 -10.15 -25.33
CA LYS A 148 13.46 -11.29 -26.27
C LYS A 148 13.93 -10.89 -27.69
N ASN A 149 15.00 -10.10 -27.76
CA ASN A 149 15.59 -9.53 -28.98
C ASN A 149 14.70 -8.53 -29.74
N GLU A 150 13.53 -8.17 -29.21
CA GLU A 150 12.67 -7.14 -29.81
C GLU A 150 12.87 -5.79 -29.12
N LEU A 151 12.83 -4.71 -29.91
CA LEU A 151 13.00 -3.33 -29.43
C LEU A 151 11.65 -2.73 -29.01
N TYR A 152 11.61 -2.11 -27.83
CA TYR A 152 10.46 -1.35 -27.35
C TYR A 152 10.86 0.10 -27.09
N ILE A 153 10.16 1.06 -27.72
CA ILE A 153 10.38 2.50 -27.54
C ILE A 153 9.43 3.04 -26.48
N CYS A 154 9.96 3.81 -25.53
CA CYS A 154 9.25 4.27 -24.34
C CYS A 154 9.01 5.79 -24.31
N GLY A 155 9.84 6.59 -25.00
CA GLY A 155 9.70 8.05 -25.00
C GLY A 155 10.90 8.79 -25.58
N ARG A 156 11.01 10.10 -25.31
CA ARG A 156 12.12 10.97 -25.74
C ARG A 156 12.77 11.68 -24.56
N VAL A 157 14.11 11.81 -24.61
CA VAL A 157 14.91 12.49 -23.58
C VAL A 157 14.51 13.97 -23.41
N LYS A 158 14.22 14.67 -24.51
CA LYS A 158 13.99 16.15 -24.51
C LYS A 158 12.56 16.59 -24.15
N ASP A 159 11.60 15.68 -24.09
CA ASP A 159 10.19 16.00 -23.82
C ASP A 159 9.77 15.71 -22.37
N LEU A 160 10.71 15.29 -21.52
CA LEU A 160 10.44 14.93 -20.13
C LEU A 160 10.12 16.17 -19.28
N ILE A 161 9.04 16.11 -18.54
CA ILE A 161 8.69 17.11 -17.52
C ILE A 161 9.10 16.52 -16.17
N ILE A 162 9.97 17.21 -15.42
CA ILE A 162 10.38 16.74 -14.10
C ILE A 162 9.59 17.50 -13.03
N VAL A 163 8.77 16.81 -12.25
CA VAL A 163 7.99 17.42 -11.15
C VAL A 163 8.28 16.66 -9.86
N ASP A 164 8.76 17.36 -8.83
CA ASP A 164 9.15 16.78 -7.54
C ASP A 164 10.08 15.55 -7.65
N GLY A 165 11.02 15.61 -8.61
CA GLY A 165 12.00 14.54 -8.85
C GLY A 165 11.46 13.33 -9.61
N ARG A 166 10.24 13.41 -10.16
CA ARG A 166 9.63 12.38 -11.01
C ARG A 166 9.69 12.79 -12.48
N ASN A 167 10.02 11.83 -13.32
CA ASN A 167 10.05 11.95 -14.78
C ASN A 167 8.64 11.73 -15.36
N ILE A 168 8.08 12.73 -16.03
CA ILE A 168 6.69 12.73 -16.48
C ILE A 168 6.64 12.95 -18.00
N TYR A 169 5.94 12.06 -18.69
CA TYR A 169 5.72 12.16 -20.12
C TYR A 169 4.52 13.07 -20.40
N PRO A 170 4.66 14.13 -21.21
CA PRO A 170 3.56 15.05 -21.55
C PRO A 170 2.32 14.34 -22.12
N GLN A 171 2.52 13.24 -22.84
CA GLN A 171 1.45 12.47 -23.48
C GLN A 171 0.48 11.87 -22.46
N ASP A 172 0.97 11.47 -21.28
CA ASP A 172 0.12 10.92 -20.21
C ASP A 172 -0.78 12.03 -19.64
N ILE A 173 -0.24 13.23 -19.44
CA ILE A 173 -1.00 14.40 -18.98
C ILE A 173 -2.03 14.81 -20.03
N GLU A 174 -1.62 14.85 -21.31
CA GLU A 174 -2.49 15.23 -22.43
C GLU A 174 -3.66 14.27 -22.59
N THR A 175 -3.43 12.96 -22.40
CA THR A 175 -4.47 11.94 -22.48
C THR A 175 -5.47 12.09 -21.33
N SER A 176 -4.98 12.18 -20.08
CA SER A 176 -5.85 12.41 -18.91
C SER A 176 -6.67 13.68 -19.03
N ALA A 177 -6.05 14.77 -19.49
CA ALA A 177 -6.73 16.04 -19.69
C ALA A 177 -7.77 15.94 -20.81
N GLN A 178 -7.47 15.26 -21.91
CA GLN A 178 -8.42 15.08 -23.01
C GLN A 178 -9.65 14.26 -22.59
N GLU A 179 -9.45 13.22 -21.77
CA GLU A 179 -10.54 12.37 -21.28
C GLU A 179 -11.38 13.04 -20.18
N ALA A 180 -10.97 14.19 -19.69
CA ALA A 180 -11.68 14.89 -18.61
C ALA A 180 -13.00 15.52 -19.04
N SER A 181 -13.20 15.78 -20.33
CA SER A 181 -14.44 16.37 -20.85
C SER A 181 -14.62 16.11 -22.34
N GLU A 182 -15.85 15.79 -22.76
CA GLU A 182 -16.22 15.62 -24.17
C GLU A 182 -16.09 16.93 -24.98
N HIS A 183 -16.07 18.08 -24.30
CA HIS A 183 -15.88 19.39 -24.89
C HIS A 183 -14.47 19.63 -25.42
N ILE A 184 -13.49 18.82 -25.00
CA ILE A 184 -12.09 18.92 -25.45
C ILE A 184 -11.96 18.25 -26.82
N ARG A 185 -11.20 18.88 -27.71
CA ARG A 185 -10.96 18.35 -29.04
C ARG A 185 -9.89 17.24 -28.97
N PRO A 186 -10.17 16.01 -29.46
CA PRO A 186 -9.19 14.93 -29.45
C PRO A 186 -7.91 15.28 -30.22
N GLY A 187 -6.76 14.94 -29.63
CA GLY A 187 -5.44 15.23 -30.18
C GLY A 187 -5.14 16.73 -30.26
N CYS A 188 -5.74 17.55 -29.38
CA CYS A 188 -5.51 19.00 -29.31
C CYS A 188 -5.33 19.46 -27.84
N VAL A 189 -4.52 18.72 -27.08
CA VAL A 189 -4.05 19.09 -25.75
C VAL A 189 -2.52 19.12 -25.76
N ALA A 190 -1.93 20.12 -25.12
CA ALA A 190 -0.48 20.26 -24.98
C ALA A 190 -0.11 20.39 -23.50
N ALA A 191 0.72 19.49 -22.99
CA ALA A 191 1.40 19.65 -21.71
C ALA A 191 2.85 20.12 -21.92
N PHE A 192 3.33 21.03 -21.08
CA PHE A 192 4.70 21.55 -21.17
C PHE A 192 5.25 21.97 -19.81
N SER A 193 6.56 21.89 -19.63
CA SER A 193 7.19 22.30 -18.37
C SER A 193 7.12 23.80 -18.13
N LEU A 194 7.03 24.17 -16.86
CA LEU A 194 7.08 25.53 -16.33
C LEU A 194 8.03 25.55 -15.14
N ILE A 195 8.48 26.73 -14.74
CA ILE A 195 9.25 26.92 -13.50
C ILE A 195 8.39 27.77 -12.59
N ASP A 196 8.13 27.27 -11.39
CA ASP A 196 7.41 28.02 -10.36
C ASP A 196 8.27 29.23 -9.92
N PRO A 197 7.78 30.47 -10.09
CA PRO A 197 8.53 31.66 -9.72
C PRO A 197 8.85 31.74 -8.21
N SER A 198 8.03 31.11 -7.36
CA SER A 198 8.12 31.19 -5.91
C SER A 198 9.08 30.14 -5.32
N THR A 199 9.04 28.91 -5.84
CA THR A 199 9.84 27.79 -5.33
C THR A 199 11.07 27.47 -6.19
N ARG A 200 11.16 28.05 -7.40
CA ARG A 200 12.13 27.70 -8.46
C ARG A 200 12.16 26.22 -8.85
N LYS A 201 11.14 25.45 -8.46
CA LYS A 201 10.98 24.05 -8.87
C LYS A 201 10.35 23.96 -10.26
N GLU A 202 10.65 22.88 -10.97
CA GLU A 202 9.98 22.56 -12.22
C GLU A 202 8.57 22.01 -11.96
N THR A 203 7.62 22.50 -12.75
CA THR A 203 6.19 22.18 -12.74
C THR A 203 5.69 22.12 -14.19
N PHE A 204 4.38 22.14 -14.44
CA PHE A 204 3.85 22.07 -15.79
C PHE A 204 2.54 22.84 -15.97
N GLY A 205 2.28 23.22 -17.23
CA GLY A 205 1.03 23.81 -17.67
C GLY A 205 0.33 22.94 -18.71
N ILE A 206 -0.98 23.08 -18.81
CA ILE A 206 -1.83 22.41 -19.79
C ILE A 206 -2.54 23.46 -20.64
N VAL A 207 -2.49 23.30 -21.96
CA VAL A 207 -3.32 24.05 -22.92
C VAL A 207 -4.22 23.07 -23.64
N ALA A 208 -5.53 23.27 -23.58
CA ALA A 208 -6.52 22.40 -24.23
C ALA A 208 -7.43 23.20 -25.18
N GLU A 209 -7.54 22.73 -26.42
CA GLU A 209 -8.47 23.30 -27.41
C GLU A 209 -9.88 22.71 -27.22
N ILE A 210 -10.88 23.57 -27.09
CA ILE A 210 -12.28 23.13 -27.01
C ILE A 210 -12.93 23.00 -28.40
N ARG A 211 -13.97 22.17 -28.51
CA ARG A 211 -14.70 21.92 -29.77
C ARG A 211 -15.60 23.10 -30.15
N THR A 212 -16.29 23.67 -29.17
CA THR A 212 -17.26 24.77 -29.32
C THR A 212 -17.10 25.75 -28.17
N PRO A 213 -17.22 27.08 -28.41
CA PRO A 213 -17.27 28.07 -27.33
C PRO A 213 -18.38 27.71 -26.32
N THR A 214 -18.05 27.69 -25.03
CA THR A 214 -18.97 27.39 -23.94
C THR A 214 -18.76 28.37 -22.78
N HIS A 215 -19.80 28.59 -21.98
CA HIS A 215 -19.73 29.36 -20.73
C HIS A 215 -19.27 28.50 -19.53
N GLU A 216 -19.10 27.19 -19.71
CA GLU A 216 -18.68 26.22 -18.67
C GLU A 216 -17.14 26.06 -18.61
N GLY A 217 -16.38 27.11 -18.94
CA GLY A 217 -14.92 27.04 -19.02
C GLY A 217 -14.27 26.61 -17.70
N ASP A 218 -14.77 27.13 -16.58
CA ASP A 218 -14.24 26.82 -15.25
C ASP A 218 -14.50 25.37 -14.82
N ASP A 219 -15.68 24.83 -15.15
CA ASP A 219 -16.04 23.43 -14.87
C ASP A 219 -15.16 22.45 -15.68
N ILE A 220 -14.85 22.81 -16.93
CA ILE A 220 -13.94 22.03 -17.77
C ILE A 220 -12.52 22.05 -17.19
N CYS A 221 -12.02 23.22 -16.78
CA CYS A 221 -10.73 23.34 -16.11
C CYS A 221 -10.68 22.52 -14.81
N TYR A 222 -11.74 22.55 -14.01
CA TYR A 222 -11.86 21.76 -12.78
C TYR A 222 -11.85 20.25 -13.05
N ASN A 223 -12.58 19.79 -14.06
CA ASN A 223 -12.58 18.38 -14.45
C ASN A 223 -11.21 17.92 -14.95
N ILE A 224 -10.51 18.75 -15.74
CA ILE A 224 -9.12 18.49 -16.15
C ILE A 224 -8.22 18.40 -14.91
N LEU A 225 -8.32 19.34 -13.98
CA LEU A 225 -7.54 19.36 -12.75
C LEU A 225 -7.78 18.09 -11.91
N LYS A 226 -9.04 17.74 -11.66
CA LYS A 226 -9.45 16.56 -10.89
C LYS A 226 -8.92 15.28 -11.53
N ARG A 227 -9.08 15.13 -12.85
CA ARG A 227 -8.65 13.92 -13.57
C ARG A 227 -7.13 13.80 -13.62
N VAL A 228 -6.40 14.88 -13.95
CA VAL A 228 -4.92 14.87 -13.94
C VAL A 228 -4.37 14.61 -12.53
N ARG A 229 -4.95 15.20 -11.47
CA ARG A 229 -4.56 14.89 -10.09
C ARG A 229 -4.80 13.43 -9.72
N THR A 230 -5.94 12.88 -10.13
CA THR A 230 -6.33 11.50 -9.78
C THR A 230 -5.52 10.46 -10.54
N GLU A 231 -5.32 10.66 -11.84
CA GLU A 231 -4.69 9.68 -12.74
C GLU A 231 -3.16 9.81 -12.79
N ASN A 232 -2.62 11.03 -12.63
CA ASN A 232 -1.18 11.32 -12.76
C ASN A 232 -0.52 11.69 -11.42
N LEU A 233 -1.28 11.84 -10.32
CA LEU A 233 -0.77 12.16 -8.97
C LEU A 233 0.08 13.43 -8.89
N ILE A 234 -0.19 14.39 -9.79
CA ILE A 234 0.48 15.68 -9.91
C ILE A 234 -0.55 16.77 -10.23
N SER A 235 -0.23 18.02 -9.89
CA SER A 235 -1.09 19.16 -10.20
C SER A 235 -0.46 20.06 -11.25
N PRO A 236 -1.15 20.42 -12.34
CA PRO A 236 -0.69 21.48 -13.22
C PRO A 236 -0.69 22.80 -12.44
N GLN A 237 0.29 23.66 -12.72
CA GLN A 237 0.32 25.04 -12.21
C GLN A 237 -0.81 25.87 -12.84
N VAL A 238 -1.15 25.56 -14.08
CA VAL A 238 -2.10 26.31 -14.88
C VAL A 238 -2.77 25.42 -15.92
N ILE A 239 -4.06 25.64 -16.12
CA ILE A 239 -4.85 25.04 -17.19
C ILE A 239 -5.44 26.20 -18.01
N VAL A 240 -5.24 26.18 -19.32
CA VAL A 240 -5.75 27.20 -20.25
C VAL A 240 -6.59 26.54 -21.33
N LEU A 241 -7.83 26.99 -21.44
CA LEU A 241 -8.73 26.62 -22.54
C LEU A 241 -8.62 27.66 -23.65
N ILE A 242 -8.42 27.19 -24.87
CA ILE A 242 -8.26 28.06 -26.05
C ILE A 242 -9.35 27.82 -27.09
N LYS A 243 -9.60 28.83 -27.93
CA LYS A 243 -10.60 28.78 -29.01
C LYS A 243 -10.38 27.62 -29.98
N PRO A 244 -11.46 27.07 -30.58
CA PRO A 244 -11.33 26.06 -31.61
C PRO A 244 -10.39 26.53 -32.74
N ARG A 245 -9.52 25.63 -33.22
CA ARG A 245 -8.54 25.83 -34.31
C ARG A 245 -7.38 26.79 -34.01
N THR A 246 -7.11 27.12 -32.75
CA THR A 246 -5.99 28.01 -32.39
C THR A 246 -4.79 27.30 -31.77
N ILE A 247 -4.87 25.98 -31.50
CA ILE A 247 -3.72 25.28 -30.93
C ILE A 247 -2.52 25.28 -31.89
N PRO A 248 -1.32 25.73 -31.45
CA PRO A 248 -0.14 25.77 -32.28
C PRO A 248 0.26 24.38 -32.81
N LYS A 249 0.43 24.27 -34.13
CA LYS A 249 0.90 23.06 -34.80
C LYS A 249 2.19 23.29 -35.58
N THR A 250 2.98 22.24 -35.76
CA THR A 250 4.14 22.21 -36.65
C THR A 250 3.69 22.20 -38.11
N THR A 251 4.61 22.43 -39.05
CA THR A 251 4.37 22.29 -40.50
C THR A 251 3.90 20.89 -40.90
N SER A 252 4.21 19.87 -40.09
CA SER A 252 3.75 18.48 -40.24
C SER A 252 2.38 18.20 -39.60
N GLY A 253 1.71 19.20 -39.03
CA GLY A 253 0.39 19.07 -38.43
C GLY A 253 0.34 18.50 -37.00
N LYS A 254 1.50 18.26 -36.36
CA LYS A 254 1.60 17.82 -34.96
C LYS A 254 1.47 19.01 -34.00
N ILE A 255 0.96 18.77 -32.79
CA ILE A 255 0.92 19.80 -31.73
C ILE A 255 2.35 20.26 -31.41
N SER A 256 2.55 21.57 -31.30
CA SER A 256 3.84 22.17 -30.96
C SER A 256 3.87 22.64 -29.51
N ARG A 257 4.21 21.74 -28.56
CA ARG A 257 4.31 22.04 -27.11
C ARG A 257 5.18 23.26 -26.80
N ARG A 258 6.33 23.36 -27.48
CA ARG A 258 7.25 24.50 -27.36
C ARG A 258 6.58 25.82 -27.75
N ARG A 259 5.77 25.83 -28.81
CA ARG A 259 5.06 27.03 -29.27
C ARG A 259 3.88 27.35 -28.36
N CYS A 260 3.19 26.34 -27.81
CA CYS A 260 2.20 26.54 -26.75
C CYS A 260 2.82 27.20 -25.51
N LYS A 261 3.97 26.71 -25.04
CA LYS A 261 4.72 27.27 -23.91
C LYS A 261 5.11 28.73 -24.14
N LEU A 262 5.65 29.05 -25.32
CA LEU A 262 6.07 30.43 -25.66
C LEU A 262 4.87 31.39 -25.67
N LEU A 263 3.78 31.03 -26.34
CA LEU A 263 2.58 31.87 -26.40
C LEU A 263 1.93 32.05 -25.03
N PHE A 264 1.92 30.99 -24.20
CA PHE A 264 1.48 31.07 -22.81
C PHE A 264 2.31 32.09 -22.01
N GLN A 265 3.64 32.02 -22.09
CA GLN A 265 4.55 32.93 -21.37
C GLN A 265 4.44 34.38 -21.85
N GLN A 266 4.05 34.59 -23.10
CA GLN A 266 3.84 35.91 -23.71
C GLN A 266 2.42 36.46 -23.49
N GLY A 267 1.49 35.64 -22.98
CA GLY A 267 0.08 36.02 -22.82
C GLY A 267 -0.68 36.15 -24.15
N GLU A 268 -0.20 35.48 -25.21
CA GLU A 268 -0.72 35.58 -26.59
C GLU A 268 -1.59 34.38 -26.99
N LEU A 269 -2.05 33.57 -26.03
CA LEU A 269 -3.00 32.51 -26.31
C LEU A 269 -4.41 33.09 -26.52
N ASP A 270 -5.15 32.55 -27.49
CA ASP A 270 -6.57 32.85 -27.72
C ASP A 270 -7.45 32.21 -26.63
N GLU A 271 -7.28 32.68 -25.40
CA GLU A 271 -7.87 32.14 -24.19
C GLU A 271 -9.39 32.33 -24.14
N ILE A 272 -10.08 31.30 -23.68
CA ILE A 272 -11.51 31.31 -23.33
C ILE A 272 -11.67 31.34 -21.80
N ALA A 273 -10.89 30.51 -21.12
CA ALA A 273 -10.80 30.47 -19.67
C ALA A 273 -9.40 30.00 -19.27
N SER A 274 -8.87 30.52 -18.17
CA SER A 274 -7.70 29.96 -17.50
C SER A 274 -7.96 29.81 -16.03
N THR A 275 -7.49 28.69 -15.48
CA THR A 275 -7.42 28.49 -14.04
C THR A 275 -5.96 28.45 -13.67
N ILE A 276 -5.50 29.49 -12.99
CA ILE A 276 -4.28 29.40 -12.19
C ILE A 276 -4.64 28.51 -11.01
N VAL A 277 -3.94 27.40 -10.87
CA VAL A 277 -4.19 26.42 -9.81
C VAL A 277 -3.24 26.78 -8.66
N PRO A 278 -3.65 27.57 -7.65
CA PRO A 278 -2.92 27.51 -6.39
C PRO A 278 -3.03 26.07 -5.87
N LEU A 279 -1.99 25.58 -5.21
CA LEU A 279 -1.95 24.21 -4.66
C LEU A 279 -3.12 23.89 -3.71
N ASP A 280 -3.96 24.87 -3.34
CA ASP A 280 -4.89 24.82 -2.22
C ASP A 280 -6.33 25.21 -2.63
N ILE A 281 -6.96 24.51 -3.57
CA ILE A 281 -8.43 24.60 -3.77
C ILE A 281 -9.04 23.20 -3.83
N GLU A 282 -9.74 22.83 -2.75
CA GLU A 282 -10.84 21.87 -2.70
C GLU A 282 -12.10 22.65 -2.27
N MET A 283 -13.21 22.48 -2.99
CA MET A 283 -14.44 23.25 -2.76
C MET A 283 -15.47 22.55 -1.85
N CYS A 284 -16.02 23.35 -0.93
CA CYS A 284 -17.35 23.34 -0.31
C CYS A 284 -17.95 22.02 0.21
N SER A 285 -17.72 21.76 1.50
CA SER A 285 -18.81 21.67 2.48
C SER A 285 -18.58 22.77 3.54
N SER A 286 -19.62 23.54 3.90
CA SER A 286 -19.66 24.56 4.98
C SER A 286 -18.33 24.89 5.70
N TYR A 287 -17.38 25.54 5.03
CA TYR A 287 -16.12 25.93 5.67
C TYR A 287 -16.41 27.03 6.69
N ALA A 288 -16.38 26.66 7.98
CA ALA A 288 -16.41 27.60 9.08
C ALA A 288 -14.95 27.91 9.48
N PRO A 289 -14.45 29.14 9.24
CA PRO A 289 -13.08 29.49 9.62
C PRO A 289 -12.92 29.48 11.15
N PRO A 290 -11.70 29.28 11.67
CA PRO A 290 -11.45 29.39 13.09
C PRO A 290 -11.78 30.79 13.62
N ILE A 291 -12.63 30.83 14.64
CA ILE A 291 -13.13 32.05 15.28
C ILE A 291 -12.25 32.41 16.48
N THR A 292 -11.80 31.42 17.26
CA THR A 292 -10.94 31.63 18.43
C THR A 292 -9.46 31.37 18.15
N ALA A 293 -8.58 31.95 18.98
CA ALA A 293 -7.15 31.68 18.91
C ALA A 293 -6.82 30.21 19.20
N MET A 294 -7.64 29.53 20.02
CA MET A 294 -7.53 28.10 20.29
C MET A 294 -7.84 27.29 19.03
N GLN A 295 -8.98 27.56 18.39
CA GLN A 295 -9.38 26.92 17.13
C GLN A 295 -8.30 27.10 16.03
N SER A 296 -7.73 28.30 15.90
CA SER A 296 -6.66 28.56 14.92
C SER A 296 -5.40 27.73 15.17
N LYS A 297 -5.03 27.51 16.44
CA LYS A 297 -3.87 26.67 16.79
C LYS A 297 -4.15 25.20 16.50
N LEU A 298 -5.33 24.72 16.87
CA LEU A 298 -5.74 23.34 16.64
C LEU A 298 -5.85 23.00 15.15
N CYS A 299 -6.42 23.88 14.32
CA CYS A 299 -6.44 23.70 12.86
C CYS A 299 -5.03 23.53 12.29
N LYS A 300 -4.06 24.36 12.71
CA LYS A 300 -2.66 24.24 12.27
C LYS A 300 -2.00 22.94 12.72
N LEU A 301 -2.26 22.51 13.95
CA LEU A 301 -1.72 21.24 14.44
C LEU A 301 -2.32 20.06 13.66
N TRP A 302 -3.60 20.13 13.30
CA TRP A 302 -4.26 19.10 12.50
C TRP A 302 -3.72 19.06 11.07
N GLU A 303 -3.53 20.23 10.46
CA GLU A 303 -2.86 20.40 9.15
C GLU A 303 -1.49 19.73 9.10
N GLU A 304 -0.71 19.81 10.19
CA GLU A 304 0.59 19.15 10.26
C GLU A 304 0.50 17.63 10.39
N VAL A 305 -0.59 17.13 11.00
CA VAL A 305 -0.82 15.70 11.18
C VAL A 305 -1.25 15.03 9.88
N ASN A 306 -2.24 15.62 9.19
CA ASN A 306 -2.90 15.00 8.05
C ASN A 306 -2.55 15.64 6.69
N GLY A 307 -1.87 16.79 6.68
CA GLY A 307 -1.52 17.52 5.47
C GLY A 307 -2.68 18.28 4.80
N CYS A 308 -3.89 18.27 5.37
CA CYS A 308 -5.08 18.90 4.80
C CYS A 308 -5.23 20.34 5.28
N LYS A 309 -5.00 21.32 4.40
CA LYS A 309 -5.23 22.75 4.68
C LYS A 309 -6.72 23.11 4.68
N ASN A 310 -7.11 24.09 5.49
CA ASN A 310 -8.48 24.64 5.58
C ASN A 310 -9.55 23.67 6.11
N VAL A 311 -9.24 22.89 7.16
CA VAL A 311 -10.29 22.14 7.90
C VAL A 311 -11.18 23.14 8.65
N GLY A 312 -12.48 23.14 8.33
CA GLY A 312 -13.46 23.97 9.01
C GLY A 312 -13.61 23.54 10.47
N ILE A 313 -13.91 24.47 11.37
CA ILE A 313 -13.95 24.15 12.81
C ILE A 313 -15.00 23.09 13.18
N SER A 314 -16.09 23.00 12.41
CA SER A 314 -17.17 22.04 12.63
C SER A 314 -17.00 20.75 11.84
N ASP A 315 -15.90 20.63 11.08
CA ASP A 315 -15.63 19.43 10.29
C ASP A 315 -15.20 18.29 11.19
N SER A 316 -15.84 17.13 11.02
CA SER A 316 -15.43 15.89 11.70
C SER A 316 -14.01 15.53 11.27
N LEU A 317 -13.10 15.40 12.23
CA LEU A 317 -11.69 15.06 11.99
C LEU A 317 -11.54 13.69 11.31
N LEU A 318 -12.50 12.77 11.52
CA LEU A 318 -12.56 11.47 10.84
C LEU A 318 -12.85 11.61 9.35
N ARG A 319 -13.71 12.56 8.99
CA ARG A 319 -14.09 12.85 7.59
C ARG A 319 -12.93 13.39 6.76
N PHE A 320 -11.92 13.97 7.42
CA PHE A 320 -10.70 14.51 6.80
C PHE A 320 -9.49 13.55 6.92
N GLY A 321 -9.76 12.25 6.92
CA GLY A 321 -8.71 11.23 6.85
C GLY A 321 -8.00 10.95 8.17
N GLY A 322 -8.59 11.34 9.32
CA GLY A 322 -8.03 11.03 10.63
C GLY A 322 -8.07 9.54 10.94
N SER A 323 -6.95 8.85 10.83
CA SER A 323 -6.79 7.51 11.43
C SER A 323 -6.63 7.61 12.94
N SER A 324 -6.84 6.52 13.70
CA SER A 324 -6.57 6.51 15.14
C SER A 324 -5.12 6.91 15.47
N LEU A 325 -4.18 6.65 14.57
CA LEU A 325 -2.79 7.05 14.70
C LEU A 325 -2.58 8.56 14.47
N ASP A 326 -3.37 9.17 13.60
CA ASP A 326 -3.38 10.62 13.41
C ASP A 326 -3.96 11.33 14.64
N MET A 327 -4.97 10.74 15.29
CA MET A 327 -5.48 11.24 16.57
C MET A 327 -4.42 11.18 17.68
N VAL A 328 -3.63 10.09 17.76
CA VAL A 328 -2.50 9.99 18.71
C VAL A 328 -1.46 11.07 18.45
N LYS A 329 -1.07 11.29 17.17
CA LYS A 329 -0.13 12.37 16.81
C LYS A 329 -0.69 13.73 17.16
N PHE A 330 -1.97 13.97 16.88
CA PHE A 330 -2.64 15.23 17.16
C PHE A 330 -2.68 15.53 18.66
N ALA A 331 -3.07 14.55 19.49
CA ALA A 331 -2.99 14.63 20.95
C ALA A 331 -1.56 14.96 21.43
N GLY A 332 -0.57 14.25 20.87
CA GLY A 332 0.85 14.49 21.18
C GLY A 332 1.29 15.92 20.85
N LEU A 333 0.93 16.43 19.67
CA LEU A 333 1.27 17.80 19.26
C LEU A 333 0.57 18.87 20.10
N ILE A 334 -0.69 18.67 20.47
CA ILE A 334 -1.43 19.56 21.38
C ILE A 334 -0.69 19.62 22.72
N HIS A 335 -0.25 18.48 23.24
CA HIS A 335 0.54 18.45 24.46
C HIS A 335 1.86 19.19 24.33
N THR A 336 2.69 18.83 23.34
CA THR A 336 4.03 19.40 23.19
C THR A 336 4.00 20.90 22.91
N ARG A 337 3.02 21.42 22.17
CA ARG A 337 3.02 22.83 21.72
C ARG A 337 2.10 23.74 22.51
N MET A 338 1.07 23.20 23.14
CA MET A 338 0.06 24.00 23.85
C MET A 338 0.06 23.73 25.35
N GLY A 339 0.77 22.70 25.82
CA GLY A 339 0.78 22.29 27.22
C GLY A 339 -0.57 21.74 27.70
N LEU A 340 -1.49 21.48 26.77
CA LEU A 340 -2.84 20.97 27.04
C LEU A 340 -2.87 19.48 26.73
N GLN A 341 -3.62 18.71 27.50
CA GLN A 341 -3.66 17.25 27.34
C GLN A 341 -5.07 16.80 26.99
N LEU A 342 -5.15 15.96 25.97
CA LEU A 342 -6.35 15.27 25.54
C LEU A 342 -6.01 13.80 25.32
N THR A 343 -6.90 12.92 25.74
CA THR A 343 -6.83 11.51 25.36
C THR A 343 -7.34 11.34 23.93
N VAL A 344 -6.91 10.28 23.27
CA VAL A 344 -7.41 9.92 21.93
C VAL A 344 -8.93 9.74 21.96
N ALA A 345 -9.44 9.10 23.01
CA ALA A 345 -10.86 8.93 23.27
C ALA A 345 -11.64 10.26 23.26
N GLN A 346 -11.12 11.29 23.93
CA GLN A 346 -11.77 12.62 23.93
C GLN A 346 -11.76 13.28 22.55
N ILE A 347 -10.71 13.07 21.76
CA ILE A 347 -10.68 13.57 20.38
C ILE A 347 -11.77 12.88 19.55
N PHE A 348 -12.00 11.59 19.77
CA PHE A 348 -13.12 10.86 19.14
C PHE A 348 -14.49 11.34 19.63
N GLU A 349 -14.66 11.58 20.92
CA GLU A 349 -15.92 12.04 21.51
C GLU A 349 -16.29 13.47 21.06
N LEU A 350 -15.30 14.36 20.96
CA LEU A 350 -15.51 15.75 20.60
C LEU A 350 -15.66 15.94 19.08
N GLU A 351 -15.19 14.97 18.28
CA GLU A 351 -15.34 14.84 16.81
C GLU A 351 -14.71 15.92 15.93
N ASN A 352 -14.72 17.20 16.34
CA ASN A 352 -14.32 18.36 15.53
C ASN A 352 -13.53 19.41 16.32
N VAL A 353 -12.85 20.32 15.61
CA VAL A 353 -11.98 21.35 16.22
C VAL A 353 -12.75 22.31 17.13
N ALA A 354 -14.01 22.64 16.82
CA ALA A 354 -14.82 23.56 17.61
C ALA A 354 -15.11 22.98 19.01
N ASN A 355 -15.56 21.73 19.07
CA ASN A 355 -15.83 21.02 20.31
C ASN A 355 -14.55 20.77 21.11
N ILE A 356 -13.44 20.44 20.43
CA ILE A 356 -12.13 20.30 21.07
C ILE A 356 -11.68 21.62 21.67
N ALA A 357 -11.80 22.73 20.94
CA ALA A 357 -11.46 24.05 21.46
C ALA A 357 -12.32 24.43 22.66
N LEU A 358 -13.64 24.22 22.60
CA LEU A 358 -14.56 24.49 23.71
C LEU A 358 -14.25 23.63 24.94
N SER A 359 -13.91 22.36 24.74
CA SER A 359 -13.50 21.47 25.83
C SER A 359 -12.20 21.94 26.47
N LEU A 360 -11.20 22.28 25.66
CA LEU A 360 -9.91 22.80 26.12
C LEU A 360 -10.00 24.19 26.78
N GLU A 361 -10.99 25.01 26.40
CA GLU A 361 -11.23 26.32 27.00
C GLU A 361 -11.97 26.22 28.35
N ASN A 362 -12.81 25.19 28.54
CA ASN A 362 -13.63 25.00 29.74
C ASN A 362 -13.03 24.04 30.79
N TYR A 363 -12.15 23.11 30.38
CA TYR A 363 -11.52 22.14 31.28
C TYR A 363 -10.12 22.57 31.71
N THR A 364 -9.90 22.55 33.03
CA THR A 364 -8.55 22.53 33.60
C THR A 364 -7.88 21.22 33.18
N SER A 365 -6.72 21.30 32.53
CA SER A 365 -5.90 20.19 32.02
C SER A 365 -6.04 18.91 32.86
N ILE A 366 -6.59 17.83 32.29
CA ILE A 366 -6.43 16.49 32.87
C ILE A 366 -4.96 16.15 32.72
N GLN A 367 -4.27 15.98 33.85
CA GLN A 367 -2.88 15.56 33.84
C GLN A 367 -2.81 14.07 33.51
N ILE A 368 -2.46 13.72 32.27
CA ILE A 368 -1.90 12.41 31.95
C ILE A 368 -0.68 12.24 32.85
N PRO A 369 -0.67 11.25 33.77
CA PRO A 369 0.42 11.07 34.70
C PRO A 369 1.74 10.92 33.93
N MET A 370 2.76 11.69 34.32
CA MET A 370 4.08 11.51 33.74
C MET A 370 4.64 10.15 34.18
N ILE A 371 5.30 9.48 33.24
CA ILE A 371 6.08 8.29 33.54
C ILE A 371 7.42 8.78 34.11
N HIS A 372 7.75 8.33 35.31
CA HIS A 372 9.00 8.62 35.98
C HIS A 372 9.99 7.47 35.82
N VAL A 373 11.29 7.78 35.90
CA VAL A 373 12.35 6.78 35.90
C VAL A 373 12.11 5.80 37.05
N ALA A 374 12.15 4.50 36.75
CA ALA A 374 11.89 3.45 37.72
C ALA A 374 13.04 3.25 38.72
N PRO A 375 12.78 2.64 39.89
CA PRO A 375 13.82 2.15 40.80
C PRO A 375 14.78 1.15 40.11
N GLU A 376 15.91 0.85 40.75
CA GLU A 376 16.96 -0.01 40.19
C GLU A 376 16.54 -1.47 39.88
N ASP A 377 15.40 -1.96 40.40
CA ASP A 377 14.85 -3.31 40.15
C ASP A 377 13.62 -3.25 39.22
N PRO A 378 13.80 -3.21 37.88
CA PRO A 378 12.69 -3.06 36.95
C PRO A 378 11.84 -4.32 36.83
N MET A 379 10.52 -4.16 36.76
CA MET A 379 9.58 -5.24 36.45
C MET A 379 9.34 -5.35 34.94
N LEU A 380 8.92 -6.52 34.49
CA LEU A 380 8.42 -6.70 33.12
C LEU A 380 7.02 -6.13 32.98
N SER A 381 6.72 -5.56 31.82
CA SER A 381 5.33 -5.21 31.50
C SER A 381 4.49 -6.47 31.44
N THR A 382 3.18 -6.34 31.67
CA THR A 382 2.27 -7.50 31.61
C THR A 382 2.36 -8.19 30.24
N SER A 383 2.56 -7.42 29.17
CA SER A 383 2.73 -7.93 27.81
C SER A 383 4.07 -8.67 27.62
N GLN A 384 5.17 -8.18 28.19
CA GLN A 384 6.47 -8.87 28.15
C GLN A 384 6.45 -10.21 28.90
N GLU A 385 5.81 -10.30 30.07
CA GLU A 385 5.68 -11.58 30.80
C GLU A 385 5.00 -12.66 29.96
N ARG A 386 3.97 -12.31 29.19
CA ARG A 386 3.29 -13.28 28.30
C ARG A 386 4.18 -13.71 27.14
N MET A 387 4.91 -12.79 26.53
CA MET A 387 5.87 -13.15 25.48
C MET A 387 6.96 -14.08 26.04
N LEU A 388 7.42 -13.82 27.26
CA LEU A 388 8.39 -14.66 27.96
C LEU A 388 7.81 -16.06 28.24
N PHE A 389 6.58 -16.13 28.73
CA PHE A 389 5.88 -17.40 28.94
C PHE A 389 5.81 -18.22 27.65
N PHE A 390 5.41 -17.62 26.51
CA PHE A 390 5.40 -18.33 25.22
C PHE A 390 6.79 -18.79 24.80
N SER A 391 7.82 -17.95 24.99
CA SER A 391 9.19 -18.30 24.61
C SER A 391 9.73 -19.55 25.32
N VAL A 392 9.28 -19.81 26.55
CA VAL A 392 9.73 -20.96 27.36
C VAL A 392 8.83 -22.19 27.20
N THR A 393 7.53 -21.99 26.96
CA THR A 393 6.55 -23.08 26.96
C THR A 393 6.31 -23.71 25.60
N ASP A 394 6.58 -22.97 24.51
CA ASP A 394 6.33 -23.43 23.15
C ASP A 394 7.36 -22.85 22.17
N ASP A 395 8.26 -23.70 21.68
CA ASP A 395 9.29 -23.35 20.69
C ASP A 395 8.68 -22.88 19.35
N GLN A 396 7.52 -23.39 18.95
CA GLN A 396 6.82 -22.91 17.75
C GLN A 396 6.25 -21.52 17.98
N ALA A 397 5.69 -21.27 19.16
CA ALA A 397 5.21 -19.93 19.53
C ALA A 397 6.37 -18.93 19.57
N SER A 398 7.50 -19.28 20.20
CA SER A 398 8.71 -18.43 20.23
C SER A 398 9.11 -17.97 18.83
N LYS A 399 9.20 -18.93 17.89
CA LYS A 399 9.55 -18.65 16.49
C LYS A 399 8.51 -17.81 15.78
N ALA A 400 7.22 -18.04 16.05
CA ALA A 400 6.13 -17.30 15.42
C ALA A 400 6.11 -15.80 15.75
N TYR A 401 6.78 -15.39 16.84
CA TYR A 401 6.91 -13.99 17.26
C TYR A 401 8.19 -13.30 16.76
N HIS A 402 8.89 -13.84 15.76
CA HIS A 402 9.95 -13.08 15.10
C HIS A 402 9.38 -12.12 14.07
N ILE A 403 10.00 -10.93 13.99
CA ILE A 403 9.68 -9.87 13.04
C ILE A 403 10.90 -9.66 12.13
N PRO A 404 10.94 -10.28 10.94
CA PRO A 404 12.05 -10.11 10.01
C PRO A 404 11.87 -8.91 9.07
N PHE A 405 12.95 -8.17 8.84
CA PHE A 405 13.06 -7.05 7.92
C PHE A 405 14.11 -7.37 6.86
N MET A 406 13.68 -7.44 5.60
CA MET A 406 14.59 -7.59 4.49
C MET A 406 14.83 -6.23 3.83
N PHE A 407 16.08 -5.86 3.65
CA PHE A 407 16.46 -4.67 2.89
C PHE A 407 17.23 -5.09 1.65
N THR A 408 16.74 -4.68 0.49
CA THR A 408 17.51 -4.74 -0.76
C THR A 408 18.44 -3.52 -0.79
N LEU A 409 19.75 -3.76 -0.73
CA LEU A 409 20.77 -2.74 -0.63
C LEU A 409 21.09 -2.09 -1.98
N LEU A 410 21.51 -0.84 -1.94
CA LEU A 410 22.08 -0.16 -3.12
C LEU A 410 23.49 -0.70 -3.40
N SER A 411 23.89 -0.71 -4.67
CA SER A 411 25.20 -1.22 -5.11
C SER A 411 26.38 -0.43 -4.54
N ASP A 412 26.16 0.82 -4.16
CA ASP A 412 27.13 1.75 -3.55
C ASP A 412 26.94 1.89 -2.04
N CYS A 413 26.15 1.02 -1.41
CA CYS A 413 25.93 1.02 0.03
C CYS A 413 27.24 0.72 0.80
N ASP A 414 27.59 1.56 1.77
CA ASP A 414 28.70 1.32 2.68
C ASP A 414 28.23 0.46 3.87
N LEU A 415 28.57 -0.83 3.82
CA LEU A 415 28.19 -1.80 4.84
C LEU A 415 28.77 -1.47 6.23
N THR A 416 29.96 -0.86 6.29
CA THR A 416 30.59 -0.48 7.57
C THR A 416 29.81 0.66 8.22
N THR A 417 29.44 1.66 7.42
CA THR A 417 28.59 2.77 7.88
C THR A 417 27.20 2.27 8.28
N LEU A 418 26.64 1.30 7.56
CA LEU A 418 25.34 0.69 7.90
C LEU A 418 25.41 -0.10 9.21
N GLU A 419 26.47 -0.88 9.42
CA GLU A 419 26.70 -1.60 10.69
C GLU A 419 26.79 -0.64 11.89
N GLN A 420 27.55 0.45 11.74
CA GLN A 420 27.64 1.50 12.77
C GLN A 420 26.28 2.15 13.03
N SER A 421 25.49 2.37 11.98
CA SER A 421 24.15 2.96 12.08
C SER A 421 23.19 2.07 12.86
N ILE A 422 23.20 0.76 12.61
CA ILE A 422 22.42 -0.23 13.36
C ILE A 422 22.81 -0.18 14.84
N ASN A 423 24.10 -0.19 15.15
CA ASN A 423 24.60 -0.17 16.52
C ASN A 423 24.29 1.14 17.26
N LEU A 424 24.22 2.29 16.58
CA LEU A 424 23.76 3.55 17.18
C LEU A 424 22.29 3.48 17.63
N VAL A 425 21.43 2.88 16.83
CA VAL A 425 20.01 2.69 17.19
C VAL A 425 19.87 1.70 18.34
N ILE A 426 20.61 0.58 18.29
CA ILE A 426 20.63 -0.42 19.37
C ILE A 426 21.16 0.16 20.70
N ALA A 427 22.20 1.00 20.65
CA ALA A 427 22.74 1.65 21.84
C ALA A 427 21.72 2.61 22.50
N ARG A 428 20.94 3.32 21.67
CA ARG A 428 19.95 4.30 22.10
C ARG A 428 18.72 3.67 22.80
N HIS A 429 18.27 2.51 22.33
CA HIS A 429 17.09 1.83 22.86
C HIS A 429 17.49 0.60 23.67
N SER A 430 17.52 0.75 25.01
CA SER A 430 17.98 -0.32 25.91
C SER A 430 17.25 -1.65 25.72
N ILE A 431 15.97 -1.63 25.33
CA ILE A 431 15.17 -2.85 25.12
C ILE A 431 15.69 -3.78 24.01
N LEU A 432 16.40 -3.23 23.02
CA LEU A 432 17.03 -4.03 21.96
C LEU A 432 18.28 -4.79 22.46
N ARG A 433 18.73 -4.48 23.68
CA ARG A 433 19.87 -5.11 24.36
C ARG A 433 19.47 -5.77 25.69
N THR A 434 18.19 -6.04 25.89
CA THR A 434 17.68 -6.62 27.13
C THR A 434 17.60 -8.14 27.03
N VAL A 435 18.18 -8.85 27.99
CA VAL A 435 17.95 -10.27 28.26
C VAL A 435 17.05 -10.44 29.48
N TYR A 436 16.47 -11.62 29.66
CA TYR A 436 15.40 -11.87 30.62
C TYR A 436 15.71 -13.08 31.49
N ASP A 437 15.68 -12.90 32.80
CA ASP A 437 15.77 -14.00 33.76
C ASP A 437 14.39 -14.66 33.90
N PHE A 438 14.31 -15.96 33.60
CA PHE A 438 13.05 -16.71 33.59
C PHE A 438 12.53 -17.06 35.00
N ASP A 439 13.41 -17.14 36.00
CA ASP A 439 13.04 -17.53 37.36
C ASP A 439 12.53 -16.32 38.15
N THR A 440 13.18 -15.17 37.97
CA THR A 440 12.87 -13.92 38.70
C THR A 440 11.97 -12.99 37.90
N LEU A 441 11.75 -13.25 36.61
CA LEU A 441 11.02 -12.37 35.68
C LEU A 441 11.60 -10.95 35.67
N ARG A 442 12.94 -10.85 35.55
CA ARG A 442 13.67 -9.59 35.56
C ARG A 442 14.41 -9.33 34.26
N PRO A 443 14.32 -8.10 33.68
CA PRO A 443 15.11 -7.71 32.54
C PRO A 443 16.50 -7.20 32.95
N THR A 444 17.53 -7.59 32.22
CA THR A 444 18.90 -7.06 32.37
C THR A 444 19.38 -6.49 31.05
N VAL A 445 19.87 -5.25 31.06
CA VAL A 445 20.46 -4.60 29.88
C VAL A 445 21.91 -5.04 29.74
N VAL A 446 22.27 -5.61 28.58
CA VAL A 446 23.63 -6.03 28.26
C VAL A 446 24.35 -4.93 27.50
N GLU A 447 25.57 -4.60 27.90
CA GLU A 447 26.43 -3.64 27.21
C GLU A 447 27.26 -4.34 26.13
N GLY A 448 27.45 -3.69 24.99
CA GLY A 448 28.26 -4.22 23.90
C GLY A 448 27.80 -3.82 22.51
N HIS A 449 28.66 -4.07 21.53
CA HIS A 449 28.35 -3.92 20.11
C HIS A 449 27.78 -5.24 19.59
N VAL A 450 26.74 -5.15 18.76
CA VAL A 450 26.15 -6.30 18.07
C VAL A 450 26.84 -6.45 16.73
N SER A 451 27.36 -7.63 16.43
CA SER A 451 28.01 -7.95 15.16
C SER A 451 27.07 -8.74 14.25
N PRO A 452 27.23 -8.66 12.91
CA PRO A 452 26.43 -9.45 11.99
C PRO A 452 26.66 -10.95 12.18
N CYS A 453 25.61 -11.75 12.08
CA CYS A 453 25.70 -13.20 12.04
C CYS A 453 26.35 -13.63 10.72
N ALA A 454 27.52 -14.27 10.80
CA ALA A 454 28.27 -14.77 9.65
C ALA A 454 28.12 -16.29 9.50
N GLY A 455 28.08 -16.79 8.26
CA GLY A 455 28.04 -18.23 7.95
C GLY A 455 26.69 -18.92 8.22
N VAL A 456 25.63 -18.15 8.39
CA VAL A 456 24.24 -18.61 8.66
C VAL A 456 23.40 -18.30 7.42
N SER A 457 22.45 -19.17 7.03
CA SER A 457 21.55 -18.87 5.91
C SER A 457 20.47 -17.85 6.29
N MET A 458 19.78 -17.25 5.31
CA MET A 458 18.67 -16.33 5.61
C MET A 458 17.54 -17.04 6.37
N GLU A 459 17.21 -18.27 5.96
CA GLU A 459 16.19 -19.10 6.60
C GLU A 459 16.57 -19.46 8.03
N GLU A 460 17.83 -19.83 8.28
CA GLU A 460 18.31 -20.14 9.63
C GLU A 460 18.26 -18.90 10.54
N LEU A 461 18.63 -17.72 10.01
CA LEU A 461 18.59 -16.47 10.78
C LEU A 461 17.16 -16.12 11.22
N VAL A 462 16.17 -16.39 10.37
CA VAL A 462 14.74 -16.11 10.61
C VAL A 462 14.08 -17.17 11.48
N CYS A 463 14.36 -18.45 11.27
CA CYS A 463 13.62 -19.55 11.88
C CYS A 463 14.24 -20.08 13.19
N ARG A 464 15.47 -19.69 13.54
CA ARG A 464 16.11 -20.05 14.81
C ARG A 464 15.45 -19.30 15.98
N ALA A 465 14.90 -20.01 16.97
CA ALA A 465 14.32 -19.39 18.17
C ALA A 465 15.35 -18.51 18.91
N PHE A 466 14.88 -17.44 19.57
CA PHE A 466 15.71 -16.63 20.48
C PHE A 466 15.82 -17.28 21.85
N ASP A 467 17.04 -17.42 22.37
CA ASP A 467 17.24 -17.73 23.79
C ASP A 467 17.29 -16.43 24.58
N LEU A 468 16.12 -15.93 24.98
CA LEU A 468 15.96 -14.64 25.65
C LEU A 468 16.66 -14.57 27.02
N SER A 469 17.21 -15.66 27.56
CA SER A 469 17.99 -15.64 28.81
C SER A 469 19.41 -15.12 28.64
N CYS A 470 20.01 -15.33 27.47
CA CYS A 470 21.40 -14.95 27.20
C CYS A 470 21.61 -14.26 25.86
N GLU A 471 20.58 -14.20 25.01
CA GLU A 471 20.59 -13.59 23.69
C GLU A 471 19.66 -12.38 23.66
N ILE A 472 20.18 -11.25 23.17
CA ILE A 472 19.38 -10.04 22.96
C ILE A 472 18.32 -10.28 21.88
N PRO A 473 17.16 -9.59 21.90
CA PRO A 473 16.03 -9.84 21.01
C PRO A 473 16.23 -9.28 19.59
N LEU A 474 17.47 -9.23 19.09
CA LEU A 474 17.81 -8.72 17.77
C LEU A 474 19.01 -9.47 17.17
N ARG A 475 18.88 -9.88 15.91
CA ARG A 475 19.97 -10.40 15.06
C ARG A 475 19.95 -9.70 13.72
N TYR A 476 21.08 -9.67 13.04
CA TYR A 476 21.11 -9.26 11.65
C TYR A 476 22.26 -9.93 10.89
N GLY A 477 22.16 -9.98 9.56
CA GLY A 477 23.18 -10.53 8.68
C GLY A 477 23.17 -9.85 7.31
N PHE A 478 24.33 -9.84 6.66
CA PHE A 478 24.49 -9.38 5.28
C PHE A 478 24.64 -10.59 4.35
N PHE A 479 23.95 -10.57 3.21
CA PHE A 479 23.92 -11.67 2.26
C PHE A 479 24.19 -11.16 0.85
N ASP A 480 25.16 -11.78 0.18
CA ASP A 480 25.60 -11.48 -1.18
C ASP A 480 25.96 -9.99 -1.45
N ASN A 481 26.19 -9.20 -0.39
CA ASN A 481 26.27 -7.72 -0.44
C ASN A 481 25.06 -7.03 -1.07
N GLU A 482 23.98 -7.77 -1.33
CA GLU A 482 22.74 -7.28 -1.93
C GLU A 482 21.64 -7.14 -0.88
N PHE A 483 21.72 -7.89 0.21
CA PHE A 483 20.67 -7.95 1.21
C PHE A 483 21.18 -7.73 2.63
N LEU A 484 20.41 -7.00 3.41
CA LEU A 484 20.50 -6.95 4.86
C LEU A 484 19.21 -7.53 5.44
N LEU A 485 19.34 -8.55 6.28
CA LEU A 485 18.23 -9.13 7.03
C LEU A 485 18.39 -8.78 8.50
N ILE A 486 17.39 -8.15 9.10
CA ILE A 486 17.31 -7.90 10.54
C ILE A 486 16.13 -8.68 11.09
N VAL A 487 16.34 -9.46 12.15
CA VAL A 487 15.27 -10.23 12.82
C VAL A 487 15.17 -9.75 14.26
N ILE A 488 14.00 -9.28 14.65
CA ILE A 488 13.74 -8.78 16.01
C ILE A 488 12.63 -9.62 16.66
N HIS A 489 12.77 -9.98 17.94
CA HIS A 489 11.71 -10.66 18.68
C HIS A 489 10.64 -9.66 19.15
N HIS A 490 9.36 -10.03 19.03
CA HIS A 490 8.23 -9.14 19.32
C HIS A 490 8.20 -8.61 20.78
N ILE A 491 8.87 -9.28 21.72
CA ILE A 491 9.04 -8.81 23.12
C ILE A 491 9.68 -7.42 23.25
N ALA A 492 10.44 -7.00 22.24
CA ALA A 492 11.17 -5.73 22.23
C ALA A 492 10.69 -4.74 21.16
N PHE A 493 9.70 -5.11 20.35
CA PHE A 493 9.37 -4.39 19.13
C PHE A 493 7.89 -4.53 18.78
N ASP A 494 7.31 -3.51 18.17
CA ASP A 494 5.93 -3.52 17.69
C ASP A 494 5.79 -2.73 16.38
N GLY A 495 4.57 -2.71 15.81
CA GLY A 495 4.30 -2.01 14.55
C GLY A 495 4.63 -0.50 14.60
N TRP A 496 4.47 0.15 15.76
CA TRP A 496 4.85 1.57 15.91
C TRP A 496 6.37 1.74 15.94
N SER A 497 7.07 0.83 16.62
CA SER A 497 8.53 0.80 16.70
C SER A 497 9.18 0.70 15.33
N MET A 498 8.51 0.09 14.34
CA MET A 498 8.96 0.07 12.94
C MET A 498 9.30 1.46 12.42
N LYS A 499 8.35 2.40 12.55
CA LYS A 499 8.52 3.75 12.01
C LYS A 499 9.67 4.48 12.70
N VAL A 500 9.79 4.32 14.02
CA VAL A 500 10.88 4.89 14.81
C VAL A 500 12.22 4.30 14.35
N PHE A 501 12.31 2.97 14.27
CA PHE A 501 13.51 2.25 13.86
C PHE A 501 14.00 2.64 12.46
N LEU A 502 13.11 2.62 11.46
CA LEU A 502 13.48 3.01 10.08
C LEU A 502 13.90 4.47 9.98
N GLY A 503 13.21 5.36 10.71
CA GLY A 503 13.52 6.79 10.75
C GLY A 503 14.90 7.06 11.36
N GLU A 504 15.17 6.47 12.52
CA GLU A 504 16.46 6.62 13.21
C GLU A 504 17.60 5.96 12.44
N LEU A 505 17.39 4.77 11.87
CA LEU A 505 18.39 4.07 11.06
C LEU A 505 18.77 4.84 9.79
N SER A 506 17.77 5.39 9.06
CA SER A 506 18.01 6.27 7.92
C SER A 506 18.82 7.51 8.31
N MET A 507 18.50 8.12 9.45
CA MET A 507 19.21 9.32 9.91
C MET A 507 20.64 9.01 10.34
N ALA A 508 20.84 7.93 11.10
CA ALA A 508 22.17 7.46 11.50
C ALA A 508 23.06 7.23 10.28
N TYR A 509 22.56 6.53 9.26
CA TYR A 509 23.32 6.26 8.04
C TYR A 509 23.66 7.55 7.28
N LYS A 510 22.73 8.48 7.13
CA LYS A 510 22.99 9.79 6.46
C LYS A 510 24.06 10.60 7.20
N SER A 511 23.99 10.62 8.53
CA SER A 511 24.93 11.35 9.37
C SER A 511 26.34 10.79 9.32
N LEU A 512 26.47 9.46 9.28
CA LEU A 512 27.78 8.82 9.20
C LEU A 512 28.37 8.87 7.78
N SER A 513 27.54 8.71 6.75
CA SER A 513 27.97 8.73 5.33
C SER A 513 28.35 10.12 4.84
N THR A 514 27.73 11.18 5.37
CA THR A 514 28.06 12.57 5.03
C THR A 514 28.69 13.26 6.23
N SER A 515 29.99 13.59 6.18
CA SER A 515 30.70 14.32 7.26
C SER A 515 30.15 15.75 7.54
N ARG A 516 28.98 16.09 6.99
CA ARG A 516 28.28 17.38 7.12
C ARG A 516 27.12 17.35 8.11
N VAL A 517 26.58 16.18 8.46
CA VAL A 517 25.40 16.05 9.33
C VAL A 517 25.79 15.29 10.60
N LYS A 518 25.88 15.97 11.74
CA LYS A 518 26.10 15.30 13.04
C LYS A 518 24.85 14.49 13.40
N PHE A 519 25.01 13.21 13.71
CA PHE A 519 23.92 12.42 14.29
C PHE A 519 23.53 13.04 15.64
N SER A 520 22.29 13.51 15.75
CA SER A 520 21.79 14.16 16.95
C SER A 520 20.29 13.90 17.08
N LEU A 521 19.93 12.98 17.97
CA LEU A 521 18.56 12.82 18.45
C LEU A 521 18.46 13.34 19.88
N PRO A 522 17.33 13.97 20.27
CA PRO A 522 17.06 14.26 21.68
C PRO A 522 17.22 13.00 22.53
N SER A 523 17.79 13.12 23.73
CA SER A 523 17.79 12.00 24.69
C SER A 523 16.37 11.54 24.97
N LEU A 524 16.18 10.24 25.20
CA LEU A 524 14.90 9.74 25.70
C LEU A 524 14.85 9.98 27.21
N ASP A 525 13.80 10.67 27.67
CA ASP A 525 13.62 11.00 29.10
C ASP A 525 13.33 9.77 29.95
N ILE A 526 12.79 8.72 29.32
CA ILE A 526 12.50 7.41 29.91
C ILE A 526 12.91 6.29 28.94
N GLN A 527 13.08 5.09 29.48
CA GLN A 527 13.33 3.84 28.76
C GLN A 527 12.15 2.88 28.97
N TYR A 528 12.07 1.79 28.18
CA TYR A 528 10.90 0.90 28.24
C TYR A 528 10.68 0.30 29.64
N ARG A 529 11.77 0.04 30.38
CA ARG A 529 11.70 -0.42 31.77
C ARG A 529 10.89 0.53 32.68
N ASP A 530 10.95 1.83 32.41
CA ASP A 530 10.26 2.84 33.20
C ASP A 530 8.76 2.81 32.91
N TYR A 531 8.40 2.63 31.64
CA TYR A 531 7.03 2.35 31.22
C TYR A 531 6.50 1.05 31.84
N ALA A 532 7.28 -0.02 31.85
CA ALA A 532 6.88 -1.30 32.43
C ALA A 532 6.56 -1.20 33.93
N CYS A 533 7.43 -0.52 34.70
CA CYS A 533 7.16 -0.27 36.12
C CYS A 533 5.94 0.62 36.35
N TRP A 534 5.77 1.66 35.53
CA TRP A 534 4.58 2.51 35.57
C TRP A 534 3.29 1.75 35.25
N GLU A 535 3.31 0.88 34.23
CA GLU A 535 2.17 0.05 33.83
C GLU A 535 1.76 -0.94 34.92
N ARG A 536 2.71 -1.44 35.71
CA ARG A 536 2.47 -2.31 36.87
C ARG A 536 1.91 -1.59 38.09
N GLY A 537 2.25 -0.32 38.26
CA GLY A 537 1.92 0.45 39.46
C GLY A 537 0.51 1.06 39.46
N ARG A 538 -0.26 0.92 38.38
CA ARG A 538 -1.56 1.58 38.20
C ARG A 538 -2.73 0.60 38.33
N ALA A 539 -3.79 1.06 38.98
CA ALA A 539 -5.08 0.37 39.01
C ALA A 539 -5.94 0.83 37.82
N LEU A 540 -6.66 -0.11 37.20
CA LEU A 540 -7.53 0.14 36.05
C LEU A 540 -8.92 -0.47 36.33
N ASP A 541 -9.44 -0.24 37.53
CA ASP A 541 -10.66 -0.89 38.03
C ASP A 541 -11.88 -0.60 37.13
N ASP A 542 -12.05 0.65 36.69
CA ASP A 542 -13.13 1.05 35.77
C ASP A 542 -13.05 0.29 34.42
N SER A 543 -11.84 0.15 33.88
CA SER A 543 -11.62 -0.62 32.65
C SER A 543 -11.86 -2.11 32.88
N LEU A 544 -11.45 -2.65 34.02
CA LEU A 544 -11.70 -4.04 34.36
C LEU A 544 -13.21 -4.31 34.50
N GLU A 545 -13.98 -3.42 35.11
CA GLU A 545 -15.44 -3.53 35.21
C GLU A 545 -16.10 -3.47 33.82
N PHE A 546 -15.69 -2.53 32.97
CA PHE A 546 -16.17 -2.45 31.58
C PHE A 546 -15.93 -3.76 30.82
N TRP A 547 -14.71 -4.28 30.88
CA TRP A 547 -14.35 -5.51 30.18
C TRP A 547 -15.03 -6.74 30.78
N ALA A 548 -15.23 -6.78 32.10
CA ALA A 548 -15.96 -7.85 32.76
C ALA A 548 -17.40 -7.95 32.26
N ARG A 549 -18.09 -6.81 32.14
CA ARG A 549 -19.43 -6.75 31.57
C ARG A 549 -19.46 -7.06 30.07
N THR A 550 -18.46 -6.56 29.33
CA THR A 550 -18.40 -6.72 27.87
C THR A 550 -18.11 -8.16 27.46
N LEU A 551 -17.31 -8.89 28.23
CA LEU A 551 -16.86 -10.26 27.92
C LEU A 551 -17.60 -11.34 28.72
N GLU A 552 -18.64 -10.95 29.47
CA GLU A 552 -19.50 -11.89 30.20
C GLU A 552 -20.13 -12.91 29.26
N ASP A 553 -20.00 -14.20 29.59
CA ASP A 553 -20.50 -15.32 28.80
C ASP A 553 -20.08 -15.31 27.31
N LEU A 554 -18.90 -14.75 27.00
CA LEU A 554 -18.40 -14.73 25.63
C LEU A 554 -18.22 -16.14 25.08
N GLU A 555 -18.93 -16.45 23.99
CA GLU A 555 -18.74 -17.71 23.28
C GLU A 555 -17.46 -17.72 22.44
N THR A 556 -16.82 -18.88 22.37
CA THR A 556 -15.67 -19.09 21.49
C THR A 556 -16.14 -19.17 20.03
N LEU A 557 -15.50 -18.41 19.13
CA LEU A 557 -15.80 -18.45 17.71
C LEU A 557 -15.35 -19.77 17.08
N ASN A 558 -16.26 -20.41 16.34
CA ASN A 558 -16.06 -21.68 15.67
C ASN A 558 -16.29 -21.53 14.16
N LEU A 559 -15.19 -21.36 13.43
CA LEU A 559 -15.21 -21.35 11.97
C LEU A 559 -15.27 -22.79 11.44
N TYR A 560 -16.10 -23.02 10.42
CA TYR A 560 -16.11 -24.28 9.67
C TYR A 560 -14.86 -24.37 8.78
N GLY A 561 -13.79 -24.98 9.29
CA GLY A 561 -12.55 -25.26 8.56
C GLY A 561 -12.62 -26.52 7.71
N ASP A 562 -11.59 -26.72 6.89
CA ASP A 562 -11.42 -27.90 6.02
C ASP A 562 -10.90 -29.13 6.77
N TYR A 563 -10.22 -28.89 7.89
CA TYR A 563 -9.51 -29.91 8.65
C TYR A 563 -9.98 -29.93 10.11
N GLN A 564 -9.81 -31.08 10.76
CA GLN A 564 -10.05 -31.19 12.19
C GLN A 564 -9.00 -30.36 12.94
N ARG A 565 -9.47 -29.52 13.87
CA ARG A 565 -8.59 -28.68 14.70
C ARG A 565 -7.58 -29.54 15.47
N PRO A 566 -6.27 -29.24 15.40
CA PRO A 566 -5.25 -29.90 16.22
C PRO A 566 -5.45 -29.69 17.72
N GLN A 567 -4.89 -30.56 18.57
CA GLN A 567 -5.02 -30.44 20.03
C GLN A 567 -4.21 -29.27 20.64
N ASN A 568 -3.11 -28.91 19.99
CA ASN A 568 -2.27 -27.77 20.35
C ASN A 568 -2.24 -26.78 19.19
N VAL A 569 -1.96 -25.51 19.48
CA VAL A 569 -1.81 -24.50 18.44
C VAL A 569 -0.68 -24.88 17.47
N ASP A 570 -0.98 -24.78 16.18
CA ASP A 570 0.00 -24.82 15.09
C ASP A 570 0.07 -23.43 14.45
N TYR A 571 1.29 -22.92 14.30
CA TYR A 571 1.56 -21.58 13.79
C TYR A 571 1.88 -21.59 12.29
N ALA A 572 1.89 -22.74 11.62
CA ALA A 572 2.11 -22.81 10.18
C ALA A 572 1.00 -22.06 9.41
N GLY A 573 1.39 -20.97 8.74
CA GLY A 573 0.47 -20.05 8.08
C GLY A 573 0.75 -19.86 6.60
N ALA A 574 -0.28 -19.42 5.90
CA ALA A 574 -0.19 -18.96 4.52
C ALA A 574 -1.04 -17.70 4.35
N THR A 575 -0.81 -16.95 3.27
CA THR A 575 -1.50 -15.69 3.01
C THR A 575 -2.13 -15.69 1.63
N VAL A 576 -3.39 -15.29 1.54
CA VAL A 576 -4.09 -14.98 0.28
C VAL A 576 -4.41 -13.50 0.26
N CYS A 577 -3.90 -12.77 -0.71
CA CYS A 577 -4.22 -11.36 -0.89
C CYS A 577 -5.20 -11.15 -2.06
N LYS A 578 -6.04 -10.13 -1.91
CA LYS A 578 -7.10 -9.74 -2.83
C LYS A 578 -7.06 -8.23 -3.01
N SER A 579 -6.81 -7.78 -4.24
CA SER A 579 -6.93 -6.36 -4.59
C SER A 579 -8.39 -6.06 -4.87
N ILE A 580 -8.95 -5.06 -4.18
CA ILE A 580 -10.31 -4.59 -4.43
C ILE A 580 -10.29 -3.67 -5.66
N PRO A 581 -11.20 -3.85 -6.63
CA PRO A 581 -11.24 -3.01 -7.82
C PRO A 581 -11.26 -1.51 -7.46
N THR A 582 -10.54 -0.69 -8.23
CA THR A 582 -10.37 0.75 -7.95
C THR A 582 -11.71 1.48 -7.80
N ALA A 583 -12.70 1.14 -8.64
CA ALA A 583 -14.04 1.73 -8.55
C ALA A 583 -14.70 1.43 -7.19
N LEU A 584 -14.67 0.16 -6.76
CA LEU A 584 -15.22 -0.25 -5.48
C LEU A 584 -14.43 0.35 -4.30
N SER A 585 -13.10 0.38 -4.38
CA SER A 585 -12.25 1.02 -3.36
C SER A 585 -12.63 2.49 -3.16
N LYS A 586 -12.80 3.25 -4.25
CA LYS A 586 -13.26 4.65 -4.19
C LYS A 586 -14.65 4.77 -3.56
N SER A 587 -15.60 3.93 -3.97
CA SER A 587 -16.94 3.92 -3.39
C SER A 587 -16.93 3.61 -1.89
N ILE A 588 -16.12 2.64 -1.44
CA ILE A 588 -15.96 2.33 0.00
C ILE A 588 -15.41 3.53 0.75
N LEU A 589 -14.36 4.18 0.24
CA LEU A 589 -13.74 5.34 0.89
C LEU A 589 -14.70 6.54 0.95
N GLU A 590 -15.44 6.81 -0.13
CA GLU A 590 -16.43 7.88 -0.20
C GLU A 590 -17.62 7.62 0.73
N PHE A 591 -18.11 6.37 0.78
CA PHE A 591 -19.17 5.95 1.70
C PHE A 591 -18.74 6.05 3.16
N THR A 592 -17.55 5.56 3.49
CA THR A 592 -16.96 5.67 4.83
C THR A 592 -16.98 7.14 5.29
N LYS A 593 -16.54 8.05 4.39
CA LYS A 593 -16.53 9.50 4.62
C LYS A 593 -17.94 10.09 4.74
N SER A 594 -18.92 9.62 3.97
CA SER A 594 -20.30 10.12 4.03
C SER A 594 -21.04 9.70 5.30
N GLN A 595 -20.71 8.52 5.84
CA GLN A 595 -21.29 8.00 7.08
C GLN A 595 -20.59 8.49 8.35
N GLY A 596 -19.53 9.30 8.23
CA GLY A 596 -18.77 9.82 9.37
C GLY A 596 -18.02 8.74 10.17
N THR A 597 -17.77 7.58 9.56
CA THR A 597 -17.08 6.45 10.21
C THR A 597 -15.65 6.29 9.68
N SER A 598 -14.88 5.38 10.27
CA SER A 598 -13.53 5.07 9.80
C SER A 598 -13.53 3.88 8.84
N LEU A 599 -12.54 3.81 7.93
CA LEU A 599 -12.39 2.67 7.02
C LEU A 599 -12.21 1.36 7.81
N PHE A 600 -11.52 1.45 8.94
CA PHE A 600 -11.39 0.35 9.89
C PHE A 600 -12.76 -0.16 10.34
N THR A 601 -13.64 0.73 10.80
CA THR A 601 -15.00 0.39 11.22
C THR A 601 -15.80 -0.25 10.08
N THR A 602 -15.77 0.35 8.88
CA THR A 602 -16.53 -0.15 7.72
C THR A 602 -16.11 -1.56 7.33
N LEU A 603 -14.80 -1.81 7.18
CA LEU A 603 -14.27 -3.12 6.83
C LEU A 603 -14.43 -4.14 7.98
N LEU A 604 -14.29 -3.72 9.23
CA LEU A 604 -14.54 -4.56 10.40
C LEU A 604 -16.00 -5.00 10.47
N SER A 605 -16.95 -4.10 10.17
CA SER A 605 -18.38 -4.42 10.15
C SER A 605 -18.68 -5.50 9.11
N ALA A 606 -18.13 -5.36 7.90
CA ALA A 606 -18.18 -6.40 6.89
C ALA A 606 -17.55 -7.72 7.38
N PHE A 607 -16.46 -7.64 8.14
CA PHE A 607 -15.75 -8.82 8.63
C PHE A 607 -16.56 -9.56 9.70
N PHE A 608 -17.26 -8.86 10.60
CA PHE A 608 -18.23 -9.47 11.51
C PHE A 608 -19.31 -10.25 10.75
N VAL A 609 -19.88 -9.64 9.69
CA VAL A 609 -20.88 -10.31 8.85
C VAL A 609 -20.28 -11.53 8.16
N LEU A 610 -19.05 -11.45 7.64
CA LEU A 610 -18.36 -12.60 7.07
C LEU A 610 -18.19 -13.73 8.09
N MET A 611 -17.73 -13.41 9.31
CA MET A 611 -17.57 -14.39 10.39
C MET A 611 -18.89 -15.04 10.77
N ASN A 612 -19.99 -14.29 10.78
CA ASN A 612 -21.34 -14.87 10.95
C ASN A 612 -21.67 -15.87 9.84
N LYS A 613 -21.41 -15.55 8.57
CA LYS A 613 -21.69 -16.48 7.47
C LYS A 613 -20.87 -17.78 7.54
N TYR A 614 -19.65 -17.72 8.06
CA TYR A 614 -18.73 -18.87 8.16
C TYR A 614 -18.75 -19.60 9.51
N SER A 615 -19.52 -19.14 10.49
CA SER A 615 -19.70 -19.79 11.80
C SER A 615 -21.17 -20.09 12.14
N SER A 616 -22.11 -19.38 11.52
CA SER A 616 -23.52 -19.31 11.92
C SER A 616 -23.75 -18.74 13.34
N GLN A 617 -22.72 -18.17 13.98
CA GLN A 617 -22.82 -17.53 15.29
C GLN A 617 -23.20 -16.06 15.14
N THR A 618 -23.99 -15.53 16.07
CA THR A 618 -24.37 -14.11 16.12
C THR A 618 -23.62 -13.34 17.19
N ASP A 619 -23.08 -13.98 18.21
CA ASP A 619 -22.16 -13.38 19.17
C ASP A 619 -20.72 -13.66 18.75
N ILE A 620 -20.00 -12.62 18.33
CA ILE A 620 -18.69 -12.75 17.71
C ILE A 620 -17.71 -11.79 18.38
N ALA A 621 -16.54 -12.31 18.77
CA ALA A 621 -15.40 -11.53 19.21
C ALA A 621 -14.29 -11.54 18.15
N ILE A 622 -13.81 -10.35 17.78
CA ILE A 622 -12.71 -10.13 16.84
C ILE A 622 -11.59 -9.37 17.54
N GLY A 623 -10.36 -9.88 17.44
CA GLY A 623 -9.19 -9.20 17.98
C GLY A 623 -8.73 -8.05 17.10
N THR A 624 -8.24 -6.97 17.69
CA THR A 624 -7.55 -5.90 16.96
C THR A 624 -6.35 -5.38 17.73
N ALA A 625 -5.40 -4.76 17.03
CA ALA A 625 -4.21 -4.16 17.63
C ALA A 625 -4.49 -2.71 18.05
N ALA A 626 -4.15 -2.37 19.28
CA ALA A 626 -4.08 -1.01 19.78
C ALA A 626 -2.62 -0.62 20.03
N ALA A 627 -2.19 0.54 19.53
CA ALA A 627 -0.81 0.99 19.75
C ALA A 627 -0.47 1.17 21.24
N ASN A 628 -1.46 1.53 22.07
CA ASN A 628 -1.30 1.70 23.53
C ASN A 628 -0.16 2.66 23.89
N ARG A 629 -0.06 3.77 23.14
CA ARG A 629 0.94 4.83 23.29
C ARG A 629 0.27 6.16 23.65
N VAL A 630 -0.56 6.11 24.69
CA VAL A 630 -1.29 7.28 25.20
C VAL A 630 -0.34 8.34 25.73
N HIS A 631 0.80 7.92 26.30
CA HIS A 631 1.83 8.82 26.84
C HIS A 631 2.76 9.33 25.73
N PRO A 632 2.89 10.65 25.52
CA PRO A 632 3.79 11.22 24.52
C PRO A 632 5.25 10.82 24.71
N GLN A 633 5.68 10.58 25.96
CA GLN A 633 7.02 10.07 26.29
C GLN A 633 7.35 8.74 25.58
N THR A 634 6.33 7.96 25.22
CA THR A 634 6.49 6.66 24.54
C THR A 634 6.61 6.76 23.02
N HIS A 635 6.28 7.89 22.39
CA HIS A 635 6.12 7.97 20.93
C HIS A 635 7.42 7.75 20.14
N GLN A 636 8.56 8.11 20.74
CA GLN A 636 9.90 7.98 20.14
C GLN A 636 10.65 6.74 20.62
N MET A 637 10.01 5.85 21.37
CA MET A 637 10.65 4.67 21.96
C MET A 637 10.43 3.43 21.09
N ILE A 638 11.45 2.60 20.97
CA ILE A 638 11.29 1.21 20.53
C ILE A 638 10.89 0.37 21.75
N GLY A 639 9.94 -0.54 21.56
CA GLY A 639 9.47 -1.45 22.61
C GLY A 639 8.17 -2.16 22.25
N PHE A 640 7.72 -3.06 23.11
CA PHE A 640 6.47 -3.81 22.92
C PHE A 640 5.30 -3.14 23.66
N PHE A 641 4.66 -2.16 23.02
CA PHE A 641 3.54 -1.43 23.64
C PHE A 641 2.18 -1.96 23.18
N VAL A 642 2.13 -2.51 21.96
CA VAL A 642 0.88 -2.97 21.35
C VAL A 642 0.06 -3.84 22.30
N ASN A 643 -1.21 -3.47 22.48
CA ASN A 643 -2.18 -4.24 23.22
C ASN A 643 -3.20 -4.86 22.25
N THR A 644 -3.81 -5.97 22.65
CA THR A 644 -4.92 -6.58 21.88
C THR A 644 -6.24 -6.18 22.50
N LEU A 645 -7.13 -5.58 21.71
CA LEU A 645 -8.50 -5.30 22.11
C LEU A 645 -9.42 -6.39 21.57
N VAL A 646 -10.44 -6.73 22.36
CA VAL A 646 -11.48 -7.69 21.99
C VAL A 646 -12.72 -6.91 21.58
N LEU A 647 -13.05 -6.91 20.30
CA LEU A 647 -14.25 -6.25 19.79
C LEU A 647 -15.36 -7.28 19.70
N ARG A 648 -16.31 -7.24 20.64
CA ARG A 648 -17.46 -8.14 20.67
C ARG A 648 -18.67 -7.45 20.06
N ALA A 649 -19.32 -8.10 19.10
CA ALA A 649 -20.57 -7.64 18.52
C ALA A 649 -21.60 -8.77 18.54
N GLN A 650 -22.82 -8.44 18.95
CA GLN A 650 -23.98 -9.29 18.78
C GLN A 650 -24.74 -8.85 17.52
N LEU A 651 -24.75 -9.70 16.51
CA LEU A 651 -25.38 -9.43 15.22
C LEU A 651 -26.90 -9.65 15.32
N ASP A 652 -27.65 -8.55 15.24
CA ASP A 652 -29.08 -8.61 14.93
C ASP A 652 -29.24 -8.74 13.41
N MET A 653 -29.87 -9.84 12.97
CA MET A 653 -30.01 -10.17 11.56
C MET A 653 -31.05 -9.31 10.83
N GLU A 654 -31.92 -8.60 11.57
CA GLU A 654 -32.90 -7.65 11.02
C GLU A 654 -32.33 -6.23 10.88
N CYS A 655 -31.28 -5.89 11.63
CA CYS A 655 -30.56 -4.63 11.56
C CYS A 655 -30.03 -4.40 10.13
N THR A 656 -30.04 -3.15 9.67
CA THR A 656 -29.49 -2.82 8.35
C THR A 656 -27.97 -2.75 8.35
N THR A 657 -27.33 -2.82 7.18
CA THR A 657 -25.87 -2.67 7.07
C THR A 657 -25.40 -1.34 7.65
N LEU A 658 -26.14 -0.25 7.47
CA LEU A 658 -25.77 1.06 8.00
C LEU A 658 -25.89 1.13 9.53
N GLU A 659 -27.01 0.67 10.07
CA GLU A 659 -27.23 0.60 11.52
C GLU A 659 -26.14 -0.24 12.19
N PHE A 660 -25.78 -1.37 11.59
CA PHE A 660 -24.74 -2.24 12.10
C PHE A 660 -23.35 -1.59 12.08
N ILE A 661 -23.02 -0.85 11.02
CA ILE A 661 -21.76 -0.08 10.97
C ILE A 661 -21.67 0.93 12.13
N GLN A 662 -22.77 1.60 12.47
CA GLN A 662 -22.81 2.54 13.60
C GLN A 662 -22.68 1.85 14.96
N ILE A 663 -23.26 0.64 15.10
CA ILE A 663 -23.07 -0.19 16.30
C ILE A 663 -21.60 -0.58 16.46
N VAL A 664 -20.96 -1.04 15.38
CA VAL A 664 -19.54 -1.41 15.39
C VAL A 664 -18.65 -0.19 15.68
N ASP A 665 -18.99 0.99 15.16
CA ASP A 665 -18.25 2.22 15.44
C ASP A 665 -18.26 2.58 16.93
N ARG A 666 -19.42 2.38 17.59
CA ARG A 666 -19.55 2.55 19.04
C ARG A 666 -18.73 1.52 19.81
N ILE A 667 -18.79 0.25 19.42
CA ILE A 667 -17.99 -0.83 20.03
C ILE A 667 -16.49 -0.49 19.96
N VAL A 668 -16.02 -0.01 18.80
CA VAL A 668 -14.61 0.40 18.62
C VAL A 668 -14.26 1.57 19.54
N ARG A 669 -15.11 2.60 19.63
CA ARG A 669 -14.87 3.76 20.51
C ARG A 669 -14.86 3.38 21.99
N ASP A 670 -15.82 2.56 22.43
CA ASP A 670 -15.92 2.09 23.81
C ASP A 670 -14.70 1.23 24.19
N ALA A 671 -14.31 0.28 23.32
CA ALA A 671 -13.10 -0.51 23.53
C ALA A 671 -11.82 0.35 23.59
N LYS A 672 -11.78 1.46 22.84
CA LYS A 672 -10.64 2.39 22.82
C LYS A 672 -10.52 3.22 24.10
N LEU A 673 -11.63 3.56 24.75
CA LEU A 673 -11.62 4.22 26.07
C LEU A 673 -10.91 3.37 27.13
N HIS A 674 -10.95 2.05 26.97
CA HIS A 674 -10.40 1.08 27.91
C HIS A 674 -9.18 0.32 27.33
N GLU A 675 -8.48 0.89 26.34
CA GLU A 675 -7.38 0.22 25.63
C GLU A 675 -6.12 -0.01 26.46
N GLU A 676 -6.03 0.66 27.61
CA GLU A 676 -4.88 0.61 28.50
C GLU A 676 -4.84 -0.67 29.36
N LEU A 677 -5.97 -1.37 29.55
CA LEU A 677 -5.99 -2.61 30.32
C LEU A 677 -5.29 -3.73 29.52
N PRO A 678 -4.20 -4.34 30.04
CA PRO A 678 -3.47 -5.35 29.29
C PRO A 678 -4.34 -6.56 28.95
N PHE A 679 -4.26 -7.03 27.70
CA PHE A 679 -4.98 -8.22 27.25
C PHE A 679 -4.75 -9.46 28.13
N ASN A 680 -3.59 -9.58 28.76
CA ASN A 680 -3.29 -10.67 29.68
C ASN A 680 -4.12 -10.65 30.96
N GLU A 681 -4.46 -9.46 31.47
CA GLU A 681 -5.38 -9.36 32.59
C GLU A 681 -6.78 -9.84 32.18
N LEU A 682 -7.21 -9.56 30.95
CA LEU A 682 -8.45 -10.11 30.40
C LEU A 682 -8.39 -11.64 30.29
N VAL A 683 -7.29 -12.21 29.78
CA VAL A 683 -7.12 -13.66 29.66
C VAL A 683 -7.14 -14.36 31.02
N LYS A 684 -6.55 -13.75 32.07
CA LYS A 684 -6.58 -14.32 33.43
C LYS A 684 -7.99 -14.48 33.98
N HIS A 685 -8.89 -13.54 33.67
CA HIS A 685 -10.25 -13.52 34.20
C HIS A 685 -11.27 -14.22 33.30
N PHE A 686 -11.13 -14.08 31.97
CA PHE A 686 -12.15 -14.50 30.99
C PHE A 686 -11.63 -15.49 29.93
N GLY A 687 -10.34 -15.78 29.92
CA GLY A 687 -9.73 -16.65 28.91
C GLY A 687 -10.22 -18.09 29.01
N SER A 688 -10.48 -18.71 27.85
CA SER A 688 -10.74 -20.14 27.79
C SER A 688 -9.50 -20.96 28.15
N ARG A 689 -9.70 -22.14 28.73
CA ARG A 689 -8.61 -23.10 29.04
C ARG A 689 -8.28 -24.04 27.86
N ASP A 690 -8.72 -23.68 26.65
CA ASP A 690 -8.50 -24.49 25.44
C ASP A 690 -7.10 -24.22 24.85
N SER A 691 -6.22 -25.21 24.93
CA SER A 691 -4.85 -25.13 24.40
C SER A 691 -4.76 -25.16 22.87
N SER A 692 -5.85 -25.46 22.17
CA SER A 692 -5.91 -25.47 20.70
C SER A 692 -6.24 -24.10 20.09
N ARG A 693 -6.50 -23.09 20.94
CA ARG A 693 -7.01 -21.78 20.53
C ARG A 693 -6.31 -20.67 21.28
N HIS A 694 -6.38 -19.49 20.69
CA HIS A 694 -6.03 -18.27 21.39
C HIS A 694 -7.18 -17.90 22.37
N PRO A 695 -6.91 -17.49 23.63
CA PRO A 695 -7.87 -17.61 24.74
C PRO A 695 -9.17 -16.78 24.68
N LEU A 696 -9.21 -15.72 23.86
CA LEU A 696 -10.38 -14.82 23.74
C LEU A 696 -10.79 -14.48 22.30
N VAL A 697 -9.85 -14.56 21.36
CA VAL A 697 -10.05 -14.13 19.97
C VAL A 697 -9.40 -15.14 19.04
N GLN A 698 -10.19 -15.77 18.19
CA GLN A 698 -9.71 -16.75 17.21
C GLN A 698 -9.40 -16.08 15.87
N VAL A 699 -10.02 -14.93 15.61
CA VAL A 699 -9.82 -14.14 14.41
C VAL A 699 -9.35 -12.73 14.74
N PHE A 700 -8.57 -12.15 13.84
CA PHE A 700 -7.96 -10.85 14.04
C PHE A 700 -8.18 -9.93 12.85
N PHE A 701 -8.41 -8.65 13.12
CA PHE A 701 -8.61 -7.63 12.11
C PHE A 701 -7.72 -6.41 12.35
N GLY A 702 -7.09 -5.93 11.28
CA GLY A 702 -6.24 -4.75 11.32
C GLY A 702 -6.21 -4.00 9.99
N ILE A 703 -5.76 -2.74 10.04
CA ILE A 703 -5.35 -1.99 8.86
C ILE A 703 -3.85 -1.71 9.02
N ASP A 704 -3.06 -2.25 8.10
CA ASP A 704 -1.61 -2.13 8.13
C ASP A 704 -1.17 -0.83 7.43
N GLN A 705 -0.05 -0.27 7.87
CA GLN A 705 0.66 0.77 7.14
C GLN A 705 1.65 0.14 6.18
N GLU A 706 1.65 0.59 4.92
CA GLU A 706 2.60 0.11 3.91
C GLU A 706 3.98 0.75 4.13
N TYR A 707 4.96 -0.06 4.53
CA TYR A 707 6.36 0.38 4.67
C TYR A 707 7.27 -0.11 3.52
N SER A 708 6.81 -1.02 2.66
CA SER A 708 7.55 -1.58 1.52
C SER A 708 8.00 -0.54 0.48
N ASP A 709 7.26 0.57 0.36
CA ASP A 709 7.61 1.71 -0.49
C ASP A 709 8.57 2.71 0.21
N THR A 710 9.05 2.42 1.43
CA THR A 710 9.99 3.30 2.15
C THR A 710 11.38 3.25 1.52
N THR A 711 11.74 4.30 0.79
CA THR A 711 13.11 4.48 0.27
C THR A 711 14.05 4.96 1.38
N LEU A 712 15.10 4.18 1.63
CA LEU A 712 16.14 4.49 2.60
C LEU A 712 17.43 4.88 1.85
N PRO A 713 18.31 5.67 2.47
CA PRO A 713 19.56 6.12 1.84
C PRO A 713 20.52 4.98 1.46
N PHE A 714 20.30 3.77 1.99
CA PHE A 714 21.13 2.58 1.76
C PHE A 714 20.40 1.48 0.98
N GLY A 715 19.10 1.60 0.72
CA GLY A 715 18.31 0.52 0.13
C GLY A 715 16.80 0.72 0.21
N GLN A 716 16.07 -0.36 -0.05
CA GLN A 716 14.61 -0.41 0.03
C GLN A 716 14.17 -1.58 0.92
N LEU A 717 13.12 -1.37 1.72
CA LEU A 717 12.49 -2.44 2.49
C LEU A 717 11.73 -3.41 1.57
N SER A 718 11.83 -4.70 1.82
CA SER A 718 11.21 -5.77 1.03
C SER A 718 10.65 -6.86 1.96
N SER A 719 9.78 -7.75 1.45
CA SER A 719 9.35 -8.92 2.22
C SER A 719 10.42 -10.02 2.18
N VAL A 720 10.56 -10.77 3.26
CA VAL A 720 11.41 -11.99 3.28
C VAL A 720 10.92 -13.06 2.31
N THR A 721 9.61 -13.12 2.06
CA THR A 721 9.01 -14.05 1.10
C THR A 721 9.38 -13.71 -0.34
N ASP A 722 9.65 -12.42 -0.64
CA ASP A 722 9.99 -11.97 -1.99
C ASP A 722 11.38 -12.46 -2.44
N VAL A 723 12.22 -12.81 -1.47
CA VAL A 723 13.59 -13.30 -1.67
C VAL A 723 13.74 -14.79 -1.38
N GLY A 724 12.62 -15.52 -1.25
CA GLY A 724 12.59 -16.98 -1.17
C GLY A 724 12.65 -17.57 0.24
N VAL A 725 12.61 -16.76 1.30
CA VAL A 725 12.53 -17.26 2.68
C VAL A 725 11.07 -17.55 3.03
N ASP A 726 10.75 -18.83 3.20
CA ASP A 726 9.41 -19.29 3.58
C ASP A 726 9.17 -19.10 5.09
N TYR A 727 8.71 -17.89 5.46
CA TYR A 727 8.37 -17.55 6.84
C TYR A 727 7.04 -16.76 6.86
N SER A 728 5.95 -17.44 7.21
CA SER A 728 4.62 -16.84 7.30
C SER A 728 3.80 -17.40 8.47
N PRO A 729 4.24 -17.21 9.73
CA PRO A 729 3.50 -17.74 10.87
C PRO A 729 2.11 -17.10 10.99
N ALA A 730 1.10 -17.90 11.39
CA ALA A 730 -0.27 -17.48 11.65
C ALA A 730 -0.61 -17.57 13.15
N LEU A 731 -0.61 -16.42 13.82
CA LEU A 731 -0.88 -16.30 15.26
C LEU A 731 -2.35 -16.57 15.62
N PHE A 732 -3.27 -16.33 14.70
CA PHE A 732 -4.71 -16.53 14.84
C PHE A 732 -5.20 -17.54 13.80
N ASP A 733 -6.40 -18.09 13.98
CA ASP A 733 -6.97 -19.04 13.01
C ASP A 733 -7.14 -18.38 11.63
N LEU A 734 -7.62 -17.14 11.63
CA LEU A 734 -7.74 -16.28 10.47
C LEU A 734 -7.47 -14.82 10.86
N GLN A 735 -6.63 -14.13 10.11
CA GLN A 735 -6.37 -12.71 10.23
C GLN A 735 -6.67 -12.03 8.89
N LEU A 736 -7.51 -11.00 8.93
CA LEU A 736 -7.74 -10.11 7.80
C LEU A 736 -7.01 -8.79 8.06
N SER A 737 -6.05 -8.44 7.21
CA SER A 737 -5.49 -7.09 7.19
C SER A 737 -5.86 -6.33 5.91
N GLY A 738 -6.22 -5.06 6.09
CA GLY A 738 -6.45 -4.12 5.00
C GLY A 738 -5.27 -3.17 4.82
N GLN A 739 -4.97 -2.79 3.59
CA GLN A 739 -3.97 -1.80 3.25
C GLN A 739 -4.54 -0.86 2.21
N VAL A 740 -4.35 0.45 2.39
CA VAL A 740 -4.74 1.45 1.39
C VAL A 740 -3.49 1.97 0.71
N SER A 741 -3.38 1.71 -0.59
CA SER A 741 -2.28 2.21 -1.41
C SER A 741 -2.86 2.93 -2.63
N ARG A 742 -2.55 4.23 -2.75
CA ARG A 742 -3.00 5.08 -3.88
C ARG A 742 -4.52 5.07 -4.10
N GLY A 743 -5.29 4.96 -3.01
CA GLY A 743 -6.76 4.92 -3.05
C GLY A 743 -7.34 3.54 -3.40
N ASN A 744 -6.51 2.52 -3.62
CA ASN A 744 -6.94 1.13 -3.74
C ASN A 744 -6.85 0.43 -2.40
N ILE A 745 -7.83 -0.41 -2.10
CA ILE A 745 -7.85 -1.26 -0.92
C ILE A 745 -7.30 -2.63 -1.32
N ASN A 746 -6.24 -3.06 -0.64
CA ASN A 746 -5.72 -4.42 -0.71
C ASN A 746 -6.06 -5.14 0.59
N LEU A 747 -6.55 -6.35 0.48
CA LEU A 747 -6.90 -7.20 1.62
C LEU A 747 -5.99 -8.42 1.63
N CYS A 748 -5.47 -8.81 2.79
CA CYS A 748 -4.69 -10.03 2.95
C CYS A 748 -5.27 -10.88 4.07
N PHE A 749 -5.61 -12.11 3.72
CA PHE A 749 -6.11 -13.16 4.60
C PHE A 749 -4.95 -14.08 4.96
N LYS A 750 -4.40 -13.91 6.15
CA LYS A 750 -3.43 -14.84 6.73
C LYS A 750 -4.17 -15.88 7.55
N TYR A 751 -3.90 -17.15 7.33
CA TYR A 751 -4.67 -18.25 7.93
C TYR A 751 -3.77 -19.41 8.33
N ARG A 752 -4.24 -20.21 9.28
CA ARG A 752 -3.58 -21.47 9.67
C ARG A 752 -3.85 -22.56 8.64
N THR A 753 -2.78 -23.13 8.11
CA THR A 753 -2.85 -24.17 7.08
C THR A 753 -3.37 -25.51 7.63
N SER A 754 -3.26 -25.73 8.94
CA SER A 754 -3.86 -26.86 9.66
C SER A 754 -5.37 -26.74 9.85
N LEU A 755 -5.99 -25.60 9.52
CA LEU A 755 -7.44 -25.40 9.61
C LEU A 755 -8.11 -25.21 8.25
N PHE A 756 -7.45 -24.54 7.32
CA PHE A 756 -8.04 -24.15 6.04
C PHE A 756 -7.16 -24.51 4.85
N LYS A 757 -7.80 -24.85 3.73
CA LYS A 757 -7.19 -24.89 2.41
C LYS A 757 -7.14 -23.50 1.81
N GLU A 758 -6.14 -23.25 0.97
CA GLU A 758 -6.02 -22.00 0.21
C GLU A 758 -7.29 -21.65 -0.58
N ASN A 759 -7.93 -22.66 -1.20
CA ASN A 759 -9.13 -22.44 -2.00
C ASN A 759 -10.32 -21.95 -1.15
N THR A 760 -10.44 -22.41 0.10
CA THR A 760 -11.47 -21.95 1.04
C THR A 760 -11.27 -20.49 1.39
N ILE A 761 -10.01 -20.07 1.61
CA ILE A 761 -9.68 -18.67 1.91
C ILE A 761 -9.83 -17.77 0.68
N ARG A 762 -9.53 -18.27 -0.53
CA ARG A 762 -9.83 -17.55 -1.78
C ARG A 762 -11.33 -17.30 -1.92
N ASN A 763 -12.17 -18.31 -1.66
CA ASN A 763 -13.62 -18.15 -1.65
C ASN A 763 -14.09 -17.17 -0.56
N MET A 764 -13.47 -17.16 0.62
CA MET A 764 -13.73 -16.15 1.65
C MET A 764 -13.40 -14.74 1.14
N ALA A 765 -12.26 -14.56 0.47
CA ALA A 765 -11.83 -13.28 -0.07
C ALA A 765 -12.75 -12.77 -1.20
N ASP A 766 -13.16 -13.65 -2.10
CA ASP A 766 -14.11 -13.33 -3.18
C ASP A 766 -15.51 -13.02 -2.62
N GLY A 767 -15.98 -13.82 -1.67
CA GLY A 767 -17.24 -13.55 -0.96
C GLY A 767 -17.21 -12.27 -0.14
N PHE A 768 -16.05 -11.89 0.40
CA PHE A 768 -15.86 -10.63 1.10
C PHE A 768 -15.90 -9.43 0.14
N GLU A 769 -15.28 -9.52 -1.04
CA GLU A 769 -15.42 -8.49 -2.09
C GLU A 769 -16.90 -8.28 -2.46
N LEU A 770 -17.65 -9.36 -2.69
CA LEU A 770 -19.09 -9.29 -2.98
C LEU A 770 -19.90 -8.71 -1.81
N LEU A 771 -19.53 -9.05 -0.58
CA LEU A 771 -20.16 -8.46 0.61
C LEU A 771 -19.94 -6.94 0.63
N LEU A 772 -18.71 -6.48 0.35
CA LEU A 772 -18.38 -5.05 0.32
C LEU A 772 -19.21 -4.27 -0.71
N THR A 773 -19.59 -4.86 -1.85
CA THR A 773 -20.46 -4.17 -2.82
C THR A 773 -21.87 -3.93 -2.31
N GLN A 774 -22.35 -4.75 -1.36
CA GLN A 774 -23.71 -4.67 -0.80
C GLN A 774 -23.82 -3.76 0.42
N LEU A 775 -22.69 -3.28 0.99
CA LEU A 775 -22.71 -2.42 2.17
C LEU A 775 -23.49 -1.12 1.94
N PHE A 776 -23.50 -0.63 0.69
CA PHE A 776 -24.09 0.65 0.31
C PHE A 776 -25.62 0.62 0.20
N ASP A 777 -26.23 -0.57 0.13
CA ASP A 777 -27.63 -0.75 -0.20
C ASP A 777 -28.57 -0.60 1.02
N ASP A 778 -28.01 -0.41 2.22
CA ASP A 778 -28.72 -0.31 3.50
C ASP A 778 -29.74 -1.45 3.72
N ILE A 779 -29.31 -2.68 3.40
CA ILE A 779 -30.14 -3.88 3.48
C ILE A 779 -30.00 -4.58 4.84
N PRO A 780 -30.99 -5.39 5.27
CA PRO A 780 -30.86 -6.21 6.47
C PRO A 780 -29.65 -7.16 6.39
N ILE A 781 -28.93 -7.37 7.50
CA ILE A 781 -27.75 -8.25 7.57
C ILE A 781 -28.05 -9.68 7.08
N LYS A 782 -29.27 -10.20 7.33
CA LYS A 782 -29.68 -11.51 6.79
C LYS A 782 -29.67 -11.59 5.27
N ALA A 783 -29.93 -10.47 4.58
CA ALA A 783 -30.03 -10.42 3.12
C ALA A 783 -28.66 -10.29 2.43
N VAL A 784 -27.61 -9.94 3.18
CA VAL A 784 -26.24 -9.84 2.67
C VAL A 784 -25.74 -11.22 2.23
N ASN A 785 -25.30 -11.32 0.98
CA ASN A 785 -24.81 -12.57 0.38
C ASN A 785 -23.28 -12.57 0.22
N ILE A 786 -22.68 -13.76 0.37
CA ILE A 786 -21.25 -14.00 0.13
C ILE A 786 -21.00 -14.94 -1.06
N ILE A 787 -22.08 -15.31 -1.77
CA ILE A 787 -22.06 -16.17 -2.97
C ILE A 787 -22.70 -15.37 -4.10
N SER A 788 -22.02 -15.29 -5.24
CA SER A 788 -22.55 -14.58 -6.40
C SER A 788 -23.77 -15.29 -7.01
N ASP A 789 -24.61 -14.56 -7.75
CA ASP A 789 -25.75 -15.19 -8.45
C ASP A 789 -25.31 -16.26 -9.44
N VAL A 790 -24.12 -16.09 -10.04
CA VAL A 790 -23.52 -17.07 -10.96
C VAL A 790 -23.15 -18.35 -10.22
N GLU A 791 -22.46 -18.23 -9.08
CA GLU A 791 -22.13 -19.39 -8.24
C GLU A 791 -23.37 -20.05 -7.66
N ARG A 792 -24.36 -19.27 -7.22
CA ARG A 792 -25.64 -19.78 -6.74
C ARG A 792 -26.34 -20.58 -7.84
N ALA A 793 -26.40 -20.05 -9.06
CA ALA A 793 -26.97 -20.76 -10.20
C ALA A 793 -26.18 -22.04 -10.52
N LEU A 794 -24.84 -22.01 -10.42
CA LEU A 794 -24.01 -23.18 -10.62
C LEU A 794 -24.24 -24.23 -9.54
N ILE A 795 -24.33 -23.84 -8.27
CA ILE A 795 -24.66 -24.74 -7.15
C ILE A 795 -26.03 -25.37 -7.40
N LEU A 796 -27.07 -24.57 -7.67
CA LEU A 796 -28.43 -25.08 -7.86
C LEU A 796 -28.58 -25.97 -9.10
N ASN A 797 -27.91 -25.64 -10.20
CA ASN A 797 -28.09 -26.35 -11.48
C ASN A 797 -27.12 -27.53 -11.68
N LYS A 798 -25.91 -27.47 -11.09
CA LYS A 798 -24.86 -28.49 -11.27
C LYS A 798 -24.74 -29.44 -10.08
N PHE A 799 -24.94 -28.94 -8.86
CA PHE A 799 -24.78 -29.71 -7.61
C PHE A 799 -26.08 -29.85 -6.81
N GLY A 800 -27.13 -29.10 -7.18
CA GLY A 800 -28.48 -29.26 -6.68
C GLY A 800 -29.05 -30.62 -7.09
N PRO A 801 -30.29 -30.94 -6.70
CA PRO A 801 -30.86 -32.25 -6.97
C PRO A 801 -30.76 -32.51 -8.48
N GLY A 802 -29.87 -33.43 -8.86
CA GLY A 802 -29.70 -33.85 -10.25
C GLY A 802 -31.06 -34.26 -10.81
N ALA A 803 -31.19 -34.29 -12.15
CA ALA A 803 -32.41 -34.58 -12.90
C ALA A 803 -33.49 -35.23 -12.04
N VAL A 804 -34.56 -34.49 -11.72
CA VAL A 804 -35.70 -34.98 -10.94
C VAL A 804 -36.12 -36.32 -11.55
N VAL A 805 -35.77 -37.42 -10.89
CA VAL A 805 -36.12 -38.74 -11.37
C VAL A 805 -37.62 -38.85 -11.18
N SER A 806 -38.38 -38.82 -12.27
CA SER A 806 -39.82 -39.01 -12.19
C SER A 806 -40.09 -40.43 -11.73
N PHE A 807 -40.56 -40.59 -10.50
CA PHE A 807 -41.14 -41.83 -10.01
C PHE A 807 -42.62 -41.62 -9.75
N ASP A 808 -43.38 -42.71 -9.80
CA ASP A 808 -44.83 -42.68 -9.61
C ASP A 808 -45.14 -42.36 -8.13
N THR A 809 -45.56 -41.13 -7.88
CA THR A 809 -45.92 -40.65 -6.53
C THR A 809 -47.26 -41.19 -6.04
N THR A 810 -48.04 -41.86 -6.90
CA THR A 810 -49.31 -42.48 -6.53
C THR A 810 -49.11 -43.87 -5.91
N LYS A 811 -47.91 -44.45 -6.05
CA LYS A 811 -47.58 -45.77 -5.51
C LYS A 811 -46.74 -45.67 -4.25
N THR A 812 -47.11 -46.52 -3.30
CA THR A 812 -46.31 -46.75 -2.09
C THR A 812 -45.11 -47.63 -2.43
N LEU A 813 -44.06 -47.56 -1.61
CA LEU A 813 -42.85 -48.38 -1.78
C LEU A 813 -43.18 -49.89 -1.75
N HIS A 814 -44.15 -50.30 -0.93
CA HIS A 814 -44.64 -51.68 -0.94
C HIS A 814 -45.48 -52.01 -2.18
N GLY A 815 -46.26 -51.07 -2.73
CA GLY A 815 -46.99 -51.28 -3.98
C GLY A 815 -46.06 -51.47 -5.18
N LEU A 816 -44.93 -50.75 -5.21
CA LEU A 816 -43.86 -50.99 -6.19
C LEU A 816 -43.21 -52.36 -6.03
N PHE A 817 -43.07 -52.84 -4.79
CA PHE A 817 -42.56 -54.18 -4.51
C PHE A 817 -43.57 -55.26 -4.94
N GLU A 818 -44.85 -55.08 -4.65
CA GLU A 818 -45.94 -55.97 -5.11
C GLU A 818 -46.00 -56.07 -6.64
N ASP A 819 -45.90 -54.94 -7.35
CA ASP A 819 -45.83 -54.90 -8.81
C ASP A 819 -44.60 -55.65 -9.35
N GLN A 820 -43.46 -55.57 -8.66
CA GLN A 820 -42.24 -56.26 -9.05
C GLN A 820 -42.35 -57.77 -8.81
N VAL A 821 -42.97 -58.19 -7.70
CA VAL A 821 -43.29 -59.60 -7.42
C VAL A 821 -44.21 -60.18 -8.49
N LEU A 822 -45.21 -59.42 -8.95
CA LEU A 822 -46.09 -59.87 -10.04
C LEU A 822 -45.36 -60.00 -11.39
N LYS A 823 -44.36 -59.15 -11.67
CA LYS A 823 -43.59 -59.20 -12.91
C LYS A 823 -42.53 -60.30 -12.93
N SER A 824 -41.91 -60.59 -11.79
CA SER A 824 -40.80 -61.54 -11.67
C SER A 824 -40.87 -62.30 -10.34
N PRO A 825 -41.83 -63.24 -10.19
CA PRO A 825 -42.10 -63.89 -8.91
C PRO A 825 -40.98 -64.82 -8.43
N ASP A 826 -40.23 -65.42 -9.37
CA ASP A 826 -39.20 -66.41 -9.05
C ASP A 826 -37.79 -65.80 -8.93
N SER A 827 -37.65 -64.48 -9.06
CA SER A 827 -36.38 -63.78 -8.91
C SER A 827 -36.01 -63.65 -7.43
N THR A 828 -34.74 -63.90 -7.10
CA THR A 828 -34.23 -63.75 -5.73
C THR A 828 -34.36 -62.29 -5.27
N ALA A 829 -35.18 -62.04 -4.25
CA ALA A 829 -35.43 -60.70 -3.70
C ALA A 829 -34.55 -60.36 -2.48
N LEU A 830 -34.00 -61.37 -1.80
CA LEU A 830 -33.12 -61.23 -0.63
C LEU A 830 -32.17 -62.44 -0.59
N VAL A 831 -30.88 -62.21 -0.30
CA VAL A 831 -29.83 -63.23 -0.15
C VAL A 831 -29.25 -63.17 1.25
#